data_AF-Q235Z8-F1
#
_entry.id   AF-Q235Z8-F1
#
_cell.length_a   1.000
_cell.length_b   1.000
_cell.length_c   1.000
_cell.angle_alpha   90.00
_cell.angle_beta   90.00
_cell.angle_gamma   90.00
#
_symmetry.space_group_name_H-M   'P 1'
#
loop_
_entity.id
_entity.type
_entity.pdbx_description
1 polymer ?
#
loop_
_entity_poly.entity_id
_entity_poly.type
_entity_poly.pdbx_seq_one_letter_code
_entity_poly.pdbx_strand_id
1 'polypeptide(L)'
;MIESEAKECLDIKEEQQFNIQNKCLTHPGKEFLLLRTDDDEQDQQVLKCIKCLDQQKFGSSILLEELLESKYETIFKDWPVFDDDSIYEQLMKLSQNPSQLKENQLKVQTFFKDLKSQLIFQIEEKEVKILDNIEKIQNVYEQPLKDYNEISQKEKLKQILKTQYNDQEQQNQALKDLVKESKLNRETNYKKLKDSLDKSLKCAIDLSNHQKIMNLILTLIERFNVFELIDNNQNGENNDTEIQLNRLISSQIQISKLEDLPQCLHHKMIQIDFNNCSIGDDGCFEIAKNFKSFYGVTHLALNLKNNQLGSVGLKAIIDSLKNFKDIISLTLNFEGNQLSIPNLKNLTESLSDYKNCTDFNLNLSKSNIEFFGSEHISTILKNFKKLQNLHLDLSNNKICDKALSYIASGLSECESIKILNLDLSSNMFGLEGIAQVSECLEVLKDLVNVEVKLRQNQFNDDQANTIAKSIEKNLNIIQLRLDLRSNSIYSEGVAYIAKAIEKYKNLIDLNLDFCENNIGLDGAIEIGNALQKQKNISKLGLFFNQTQIGMNGVKKIVGEIQDYKHITDLSLDFGNNSIGVEGAYCISNTLQEYKNLTKLRLYLKKNQIGVNGVNSLANAIQDYQNLTHLTLFLRKNQIGIDGTKSISKAIEKYENIQELSLDLSDNQIGDEGTIILSTALAKNQNISYLLINFSQNQITQDGANALATSLENLLKISKLKLILNGNTLGCQGSVSISQALEKLQNISKLYLDLSENQVYIGGAMGIANAIQNNKQIKSLSLSFQQNFITGDEAKSVIDIISSYQKIKILELNFNNNQIGLSCVQSIASTLNTHNSNFTKLSLYLKESQIGQEGAKSIAQGLKRCKFLIQLALQLSKNNIGLEGTQAIAKAISNYQNITQLTLLLADNQIIGQGAKFIAEAIENYQNIKQLNLDLSINQIEISGFTSISHSIQKLQKIQKLSLNLSSNPIDKYGCNTISKIIRRCQNISKLNLSLGSCQINDAIFDPILNCLESKQNISSLTLNLPINQISFDGVKKISKLQKIKSLTQLKIDVTQNSINQSQRPQIRQLFQPQGYSLELKD
;
A
#
# COMPACT_ATOMS: atom_id res chain seq x y z
N MET A 1 -40.93 -48.02 -27.59
CA MET A 1 -41.21 -47.19 -28.78
C MET A 1 -40.09 -46.18 -28.88
N ILE A 2 -38.91 -46.51 -29.40
CA ILE A 2 -38.61 -47.12 -30.70
C ILE A 2 -37.77 -48.40 -30.48
N GLU A 3 -38.44 -49.53 -30.59
CA GLU A 3 -37.88 -50.85 -30.90
C GLU A 3 -38.51 -51.21 -32.25
N SER A 4 -37.73 -51.23 -33.32
CA SER A 4 -38.00 -52.00 -34.53
C SER A 4 -36.84 -51.79 -35.50
N GLU A 5 -36.36 -52.89 -36.08
CA GLU A 5 -35.33 -52.97 -37.14
C GLU A 5 -33.88 -53.22 -36.68
N ALA A 6 -33.67 -54.40 -36.08
CA ALA A 6 -32.48 -55.21 -36.34
C ALA A 6 -32.83 -56.69 -36.09
N LYS A 7 -33.76 -57.21 -36.91
CA LYS A 7 -33.91 -58.65 -37.15
C LYS A 7 -33.11 -58.94 -38.42
N GLU A 8 -31.98 -59.62 -38.27
CA GLU A 8 -31.60 -60.75 -39.13
C GLU A 8 -30.41 -61.46 -38.49
N CYS A 9 -30.74 -62.48 -37.68
CA CYS A 9 -29.88 -63.64 -37.55
C CYS A 9 -29.78 -64.27 -38.95
N LEU A 10 -28.57 -64.36 -39.49
CA LEU A 10 -28.17 -65.51 -40.29
C LEU A 10 -27.29 -66.38 -39.41
N ASP A 11 -27.94 -67.37 -38.80
CA ASP A 11 -27.32 -68.64 -38.45
C ASP A 11 -26.62 -69.20 -39.69
N ILE A 12 -25.31 -69.43 -39.59
CA ILE A 12 -24.68 -70.55 -40.28
C ILE A 12 -23.86 -71.29 -39.23
N LYS A 13 -24.45 -72.37 -38.72
CA LYS A 13 -23.71 -73.48 -38.08
C LYS A 13 -23.06 -74.32 -39.16
N GLU A 14 -21.88 -74.84 -38.81
CA GLU A 14 -21.25 -76.08 -39.31
C GLU A 14 -20.87 -76.17 -40.81
N GLU A 15 -19.59 -76.47 -41.00
CA GLU A 15 -19.05 -77.24 -42.13
C GLU A 15 -19.22 -76.66 -43.55
N GLN A 16 -18.35 -75.72 -43.90
CA GLN A 16 -17.65 -75.81 -45.19
C GLN A 16 -16.17 -76.08 -44.92
N GLN A 17 -15.83 -77.37 -44.76
CA GLN A 17 -14.47 -77.83 -44.96
C GLN A 17 -14.01 -77.31 -46.33
N PHE A 18 -13.03 -76.38 -46.31
CA PHE A 18 -12.32 -76.00 -47.51
C PHE A 18 -11.60 -77.26 -48.00
N ASN A 19 -12.20 -77.93 -48.99
CA ASN A 19 -11.75 -79.22 -49.47
C ASN A 19 -10.52 -79.03 -50.35
N ILE A 20 -9.36 -78.73 -49.74
CA ILE A 20 -8.09 -78.70 -50.47
C ILE A 20 -7.58 -80.13 -50.58
N GLN A 21 -8.18 -80.91 -51.47
CA GLN A 21 -7.63 -82.22 -51.86
C GLN A 21 -6.30 -82.12 -52.63
N ASN A 22 -5.77 -80.91 -52.79
CA ASN A 22 -4.52 -80.69 -53.50
C ASN A 22 -3.35 -80.72 -52.51
N LYS A 23 -2.42 -81.64 -52.74
CA LYS A 23 -1.14 -81.72 -52.01
C LYS A 23 -0.12 -80.82 -52.70
N CYS A 24 0.87 -80.33 -51.95
CA CYS A 24 1.99 -79.59 -52.52
C CYS A 24 2.68 -80.43 -53.62
N LEU A 25 2.77 -79.90 -54.83
CA LEU A 25 3.35 -80.60 -55.99
C LEU A 25 4.84 -80.85 -55.77
N THR A 26 5.52 -79.89 -55.15
CA THR A 26 6.94 -79.98 -54.76
C THR A 26 7.20 -80.87 -53.55
N HIS A 27 6.22 -81.06 -52.66
CA HIS A 27 6.37 -81.86 -51.43
C HIS A 27 5.14 -82.76 -51.22
N PRO A 28 5.11 -83.94 -51.88
CA PRO A 28 3.96 -84.83 -51.85
C PRO A 28 3.61 -85.27 -50.41
N GLY A 29 2.35 -85.08 -50.02
CA GLY A 29 1.83 -85.51 -48.70
C GLY A 29 1.86 -84.44 -47.61
N LYS A 30 2.26 -83.20 -47.91
CA LYS A 30 2.12 -82.05 -47.01
C LYS A 30 0.99 -81.13 -47.47
N GLU A 31 0.16 -80.73 -46.51
CA GLU A 31 -0.95 -79.80 -46.70
C GLU A 31 -0.46 -78.37 -46.92
N PHE A 32 -1.25 -77.57 -47.63
CA PHE A 32 -0.94 -76.16 -47.82
C PHE A 32 -1.21 -75.39 -46.53
N LEU A 33 -0.29 -74.51 -46.19
CA LEU A 33 -0.35 -73.69 -44.98
C LEU A 33 -0.36 -72.19 -45.31
N LEU A 34 0.20 -71.81 -46.47
CA LEU A 34 0.39 -70.41 -46.84
C LEU A 34 -0.10 -70.15 -48.26
N LEU A 35 -0.56 -68.94 -48.50
CA LEU A 35 -0.85 -68.35 -49.79
C LEU A 35 0.25 -67.35 -50.10
N ARG A 36 1.02 -67.59 -51.15
CA ARG A 36 2.03 -66.66 -51.63
C ARG A 36 1.36 -65.43 -52.26
N THR A 37 1.93 -64.24 -52.06
CA THR A 37 1.33 -62.97 -52.53
C THR A 37 2.21 -62.18 -53.51
N ASP A 38 3.35 -62.73 -53.93
CA ASP A 38 4.24 -62.12 -54.93
C ASP A 38 3.93 -62.59 -56.38
N ASP A 39 4.22 -61.72 -57.36
CA ASP A 39 3.92 -61.89 -58.80
C ASP A 39 4.98 -62.71 -59.57
N ASP A 40 5.45 -63.83 -59.01
CA ASP A 40 6.42 -64.70 -59.70
C ASP A 40 5.73 -65.68 -60.67
N GLU A 41 5.67 -65.29 -61.95
CA GLU A 41 5.01 -66.02 -63.05
C GLU A 41 5.60 -67.42 -63.35
N GLN A 42 6.80 -67.76 -62.85
CA GLN A 42 7.45 -69.03 -63.14
C GLN A 42 6.93 -70.20 -62.27
N ASP A 43 6.30 -69.91 -61.13
CA ASP A 43 5.78 -70.91 -60.21
C ASP A 43 4.24 -70.89 -60.18
N GLN A 44 3.63 -71.81 -60.92
CA GLN A 44 2.17 -71.86 -61.08
C GLN A 44 1.41 -72.30 -59.82
N GLN A 45 2.10 -72.72 -58.74
CA GLN A 45 1.44 -73.18 -57.51
C GLN A 45 1.57 -72.13 -56.40
N VAL A 46 0.57 -71.24 -56.29
CA VAL A 46 0.55 -70.10 -55.33
C VAL A 46 0.35 -70.55 -53.87
N LEU A 47 -0.34 -71.67 -53.65
CA LEU A 47 -0.48 -72.27 -52.32
C LEU A 47 0.78 -73.07 -51.95
N LYS A 48 1.37 -72.81 -50.78
CA LYS A 48 2.64 -73.39 -50.32
C LYS A 48 2.47 -74.16 -49.01
N CYS A 49 3.20 -75.26 -48.86
CA CYS A 49 3.23 -76.02 -47.60
C CYS A 49 4.34 -75.51 -46.67
N ILE A 50 4.34 -75.95 -45.41
CA ILE A 50 5.31 -75.50 -44.40
C ILE A 50 6.77 -75.72 -44.80
N LYS A 51 7.08 -76.78 -45.56
CA LYS A 51 8.45 -77.01 -46.07
C LYS A 51 8.89 -76.04 -47.16
N CYS A 52 7.94 -75.48 -47.92
CA CYS A 52 8.23 -74.43 -48.90
C CYS A 52 8.58 -73.11 -48.21
N LEU A 53 8.01 -72.85 -47.02
CA LEU A 53 8.36 -71.70 -46.19
C LEU A 53 9.80 -71.81 -45.67
N ASP A 54 10.18 -72.99 -45.15
CA ASP A 54 11.53 -73.24 -44.61
C ASP A 54 12.64 -73.07 -45.67
N GLN A 55 12.31 -73.22 -46.96
CA GLN A 55 13.25 -73.09 -48.07
C GLN A 55 13.35 -71.66 -48.65
N GLN A 56 12.56 -70.70 -48.14
CA GLN A 56 12.49 -69.27 -48.51
C GLN A 56 12.89 -68.96 -49.98
N LYS A 57 11.95 -69.18 -50.90
CA LYS A 57 12.08 -68.75 -52.31
C LYS A 57 10.94 -67.84 -52.79
N PHE A 58 10.33 -67.07 -51.89
CA PHE A 58 9.30 -66.07 -52.23
C PHE A 58 9.26 -64.94 -51.19
N GLY A 59 8.89 -63.74 -51.63
CA GLY A 59 9.06 -62.47 -50.91
C GLY A 59 7.96 -62.14 -49.90
N SER A 60 6.72 -62.54 -50.15
CA SER A 60 5.56 -62.24 -49.30
C SER A 60 4.51 -63.36 -49.30
N SER A 61 3.87 -63.60 -48.15
CA SER A 61 2.87 -64.67 -48.00
C SER A 61 1.90 -64.41 -46.84
N ILE A 62 0.69 -64.95 -46.94
CA ILE A 62 -0.34 -64.96 -45.90
C ILE A 62 -0.57 -66.39 -45.42
N LEU A 63 -0.66 -66.61 -44.12
CA LEU A 63 -1.07 -67.90 -43.55
C LEU A 63 -2.55 -68.13 -43.86
N LEU A 64 -2.88 -69.29 -44.44
CA LEU A 64 -4.26 -69.63 -44.79
C LEU A 64 -5.16 -69.69 -43.55
N GLU A 65 -4.63 -70.17 -42.43
CA GLU A 65 -5.36 -70.22 -41.16
C GLU A 65 -5.68 -68.81 -40.65
N GLU A 66 -4.72 -67.87 -40.70
CA GLU A 66 -4.97 -66.46 -40.35
C GLU A 66 -5.98 -65.80 -41.29
N LEU A 67 -5.94 -66.11 -42.60
CA LEU A 67 -6.93 -65.59 -43.56
C LEU A 67 -8.33 -66.12 -43.26
N LEU A 68 -8.46 -67.41 -42.92
CA LEU A 68 -9.74 -68.05 -42.63
C LEU A 68 -10.32 -67.61 -41.28
N GLU A 69 -9.48 -67.30 -40.30
CA GLU A 69 -9.89 -66.78 -38.98
C GLU A 69 -9.98 -65.24 -38.93
N SER A 70 -9.64 -64.56 -40.03
CA SER A 70 -9.62 -63.10 -40.09
C SER A 70 -11.01 -62.48 -39.94
N LYS A 71 -11.06 -61.30 -39.29
CA LYS A 71 -12.28 -60.49 -39.14
C LYS A 71 -12.24 -59.35 -40.15
N TYR A 72 -13.36 -58.64 -40.32
CA TYR A 72 -13.44 -57.51 -41.27
C TYR A 72 -12.42 -56.38 -40.97
N GLU A 73 -11.91 -56.29 -39.74
CA GLU A 73 -10.90 -55.32 -39.29
C GLU A 73 -9.45 -55.76 -39.60
N THR A 74 -9.24 -57.02 -39.97
CA THR A 74 -7.92 -57.59 -40.22
C THR A 74 -7.42 -57.15 -41.60
N ILE A 75 -6.26 -56.49 -41.64
CA ILE A 75 -5.69 -55.95 -42.88
C ILE A 75 -4.37 -56.65 -43.16
N PHE A 76 -4.35 -57.48 -44.20
CA PHE A 76 -3.16 -58.18 -44.63
C PHE A 76 -2.28 -57.26 -45.46
N LYS A 77 -1.00 -57.18 -45.10
CA LYS A 77 -0.01 -56.42 -45.87
C LYS A 77 0.17 -57.10 -47.23
N ASP A 78 0.24 -56.31 -48.30
CA ASP A 78 0.50 -56.79 -49.67
C ASP A 78 -0.62 -57.69 -50.27
N TRP A 79 -1.91 -57.50 -49.89
CA TRP A 79 -3.04 -58.32 -50.37
C TRP A 79 -4.44 -57.65 -50.42
N PRO A 80 -4.99 -57.41 -51.62
CA PRO A 80 -4.32 -56.82 -52.77
C PRO A 80 -4.59 -55.31 -52.75
N VAL A 81 -3.62 -54.51 -52.32
CA VAL A 81 -3.60 -53.06 -52.59
C VAL A 81 -2.30 -52.80 -53.33
N PHE A 82 -2.42 -52.57 -54.63
CA PHE A 82 -1.31 -52.43 -55.56
C PHE A 82 -0.46 -51.20 -55.20
N ASP A 83 0.77 -51.45 -54.75
CA ASP A 83 1.92 -50.52 -54.70
C ASP A 83 1.68 -49.11 -54.11
N ASP A 84 0.86 -48.97 -53.07
CA ASP A 84 0.75 -47.71 -52.29
C ASP A 84 0.76 -47.96 -50.77
N ASP A 85 1.97 -47.92 -50.18
CA ASP A 85 2.22 -48.06 -48.75
C ASP A 85 1.46 -47.03 -47.89
N SER A 86 1.11 -45.86 -48.44
CA SER A 86 0.34 -44.83 -47.71
C SER A 86 -1.08 -45.29 -47.38
N ILE A 87 -1.70 -46.08 -48.27
CA ILE A 87 -3.07 -46.58 -48.06
C ILE A 87 -3.07 -47.64 -46.96
N TYR A 88 -2.07 -48.52 -46.92
CA TYR A 88 -1.93 -49.53 -45.87
C TYR A 88 -1.81 -48.89 -44.47
N GLU A 89 -1.00 -47.85 -44.31
CA GLU A 89 -0.90 -47.14 -43.02
C GLU A 89 -2.21 -46.47 -42.58
N GLN A 90 -2.96 -45.89 -43.51
CA GLN A 90 -4.25 -45.26 -43.20
C GLN A 90 -5.30 -46.29 -42.80
N LEU A 91 -5.34 -47.42 -43.51
CA LEU A 91 -6.22 -48.54 -43.21
C LEU A 91 -5.88 -49.18 -41.85
N MET A 92 -4.58 -49.34 -41.53
CA MET A 92 -4.13 -49.80 -40.21
C MET A 92 -4.50 -48.85 -39.06
N LYS A 93 -4.54 -47.53 -39.30
CA LYS A 93 -5.06 -46.57 -38.31
C LYS A 93 -6.58 -46.72 -38.14
N LEU A 94 -7.32 -46.95 -39.22
CA LEU A 94 -8.77 -47.16 -39.17
C LEU A 94 -9.17 -48.46 -38.46
N SER A 95 -8.44 -49.56 -38.63
CA SER A 95 -8.73 -50.83 -37.93
C SER A 95 -8.52 -50.75 -36.41
N GLN A 96 -7.73 -49.79 -35.92
CA GLN A 96 -7.53 -49.53 -34.50
C GLN A 96 -8.67 -48.70 -33.86
N ASN A 97 -9.41 -47.92 -34.66
CA ASN A 97 -10.48 -47.05 -34.16
C ASN A 97 -11.62 -47.81 -33.42
N PRO A 98 -12.14 -48.97 -33.87
CA PRO A 98 -13.17 -49.70 -33.15
C PRO A 98 -12.74 -50.14 -31.75
N SER A 99 -11.47 -50.55 -31.60
CA SER A 99 -10.87 -50.91 -30.32
C SER A 99 -10.70 -49.70 -29.41
N GLN A 100 -10.26 -48.58 -29.98
CA GLN A 100 -10.09 -47.31 -29.26
C GLN A 100 -11.44 -46.68 -28.87
N LEU A 101 -12.48 -46.84 -29.69
CA LEU A 101 -13.87 -46.47 -29.39
C LEU A 101 -14.42 -47.30 -28.23
N LYS A 102 -14.20 -48.64 -28.23
CA LYS A 102 -14.56 -49.49 -27.08
C LYS A 102 -13.82 -49.10 -25.82
N GLU A 103 -12.52 -48.79 -25.90
CA GLU A 103 -11.73 -48.34 -24.77
C GLU A 103 -12.20 -46.98 -24.24
N ASN A 104 -12.49 -46.03 -25.12
CA ASN A 104 -13.04 -44.72 -24.76
C ASN A 104 -14.45 -44.83 -24.19
N GLN A 105 -15.29 -45.72 -24.73
CA GLN A 105 -16.62 -46.00 -24.19
C GLN A 105 -16.52 -46.58 -22.78
N LEU A 106 -15.56 -47.48 -22.53
CA LEU A 106 -15.28 -48.02 -21.20
C LEU A 106 -14.73 -46.94 -20.25
N LYS A 107 -13.89 -46.02 -20.71
CA LYS A 107 -13.37 -44.89 -19.92
C LYS A 107 -14.48 -43.92 -19.54
N VAL A 108 -15.38 -43.58 -20.46
CA VAL A 108 -16.55 -42.73 -20.18
C VAL A 108 -17.49 -43.42 -19.19
N GLN A 109 -17.77 -44.70 -19.39
CA GLN A 109 -18.59 -45.49 -18.47
C GLN A 109 -17.96 -45.57 -17.08
N THR A 110 -16.65 -45.80 -16.99
CA THR A 110 -15.89 -45.84 -15.72
C THR A 110 -15.90 -44.47 -15.05
N PHE A 111 -15.64 -43.39 -15.78
CA PHE A 111 -15.67 -42.03 -15.26
C PHE A 111 -17.02 -41.68 -14.64
N PHE A 112 -18.12 -41.91 -15.36
CA PHE A 112 -19.45 -41.61 -14.83
C PHE A 112 -19.86 -42.58 -13.71
N LYS A 113 -19.35 -43.81 -13.71
CA LYS A 113 -19.53 -44.74 -12.60
C LYS A 113 -18.84 -44.24 -11.34
N ASP A 114 -17.57 -43.83 -11.44
CA ASP A 114 -16.79 -43.30 -10.32
C ASP A 114 -17.34 -41.96 -9.83
N LEU A 115 -17.74 -41.06 -10.73
CA LEU A 115 -18.38 -39.79 -10.40
C LEU A 115 -19.70 -40.02 -9.66
N LYS A 116 -20.54 -40.96 -10.13
CA LYS A 116 -21.78 -41.35 -9.43
C LYS A 116 -21.45 -41.90 -8.04
N SER A 117 -20.48 -42.79 -7.92
CA SER A 117 -20.08 -43.38 -6.63
C SER A 117 -19.58 -42.32 -5.65
N GLN A 118 -18.76 -41.37 -6.08
CA GLN A 118 -18.29 -40.29 -5.21
C GLN A 118 -19.40 -39.31 -4.82
N LEU A 119 -20.29 -38.95 -5.76
CA LEU A 119 -21.44 -38.11 -5.47
C LEU A 119 -22.40 -38.78 -4.48
N ILE A 120 -22.71 -40.08 -4.68
CA ILE A 120 -23.54 -40.86 -3.77
C ILE A 120 -22.89 -40.90 -2.39
N PHE A 121 -21.61 -41.23 -2.29
CA PHE A 121 -20.90 -41.27 -1.00
C PHE A 121 -20.95 -39.93 -0.26
N GLN A 122 -20.73 -38.82 -0.97
CA GLN A 122 -20.80 -37.47 -0.37
C GLN A 122 -22.22 -37.10 0.06
N ILE A 123 -23.25 -37.49 -0.70
CA ILE A 123 -24.65 -37.26 -0.34
C ILE A 123 -25.01 -38.09 0.89
N GLU A 124 -24.66 -39.37 0.92
CA GLU A 124 -24.90 -40.28 2.06
C GLU A 124 -24.19 -39.80 3.33
N GLU A 125 -22.93 -39.34 3.23
CA GLU A 125 -22.20 -38.79 4.38
C GLU A 125 -22.90 -37.55 4.96
N LYS A 126 -23.47 -36.70 4.10
CA LYS A 126 -24.21 -35.50 4.51
C LYS A 126 -25.59 -35.85 5.06
N GLU A 127 -26.28 -36.82 4.46
CA GLU A 127 -27.57 -37.32 4.94
C GLU A 127 -27.44 -37.88 6.35
N VAL A 128 -26.45 -38.76 6.59
CA VAL A 128 -26.17 -39.31 7.92
C VAL A 128 -25.95 -38.17 8.91
N LYS A 129 -25.12 -37.17 8.59
CA LYS A 129 -24.88 -36.01 9.48
C LYS A 129 -26.14 -35.20 9.78
N ILE A 130 -27.04 -35.05 8.81
CA ILE A 130 -28.30 -34.34 9.00
C ILE A 130 -29.24 -35.15 9.89
N LEU A 131 -29.38 -36.45 9.65
CA LEU A 131 -30.19 -37.35 10.47
C LEU A 131 -29.69 -37.42 11.92
N ASP A 132 -28.36 -37.50 12.11
CA ASP A 132 -27.70 -37.49 13.42
C ASP A 132 -28.02 -36.20 14.21
N ASN A 133 -28.14 -35.07 13.52
CA ASN A 133 -28.52 -33.80 14.11
C ASN A 133 -30.03 -33.72 14.42
N ILE A 134 -30.89 -34.30 13.58
CA ILE A 134 -32.33 -34.38 13.84
C ILE A 134 -32.61 -35.29 15.06
N GLU A 135 -31.92 -36.42 15.19
CA GLU A 135 -32.07 -37.34 16.33
C GLU A 135 -31.61 -36.68 17.65
N LYS A 136 -30.53 -35.89 17.61
CA LYS A 136 -30.11 -35.06 18.75
C LYS A 136 -31.18 -34.04 19.15
N ILE A 137 -31.91 -33.46 18.19
CA ILE A 137 -33.00 -32.51 18.46
C ILE A 137 -34.27 -33.22 18.94
N GLN A 138 -34.57 -34.44 18.46
CA GLN A 138 -35.69 -35.25 18.95
C GLN A 138 -35.60 -35.50 20.46
N ASN A 139 -34.41 -35.78 20.97
CA ASN A 139 -34.18 -35.93 22.41
C ASN A 139 -34.55 -34.66 23.21
N VAL A 140 -34.39 -33.47 22.62
CA VAL A 140 -34.78 -32.19 23.25
C VAL A 140 -36.32 -32.04 23.32
N TYR A 141 -37.07 -32.57 22.33
CA TYR A 141 -38.53 -32.57 22.35
C TYR A 141 -39.13 -33.62 23.30
N GLU A 142 -38.48 -34.76 23.49
CA GLU A 142 -38.94 -35.82 24.39
C GLU A 142 -38.64 -35.54 25.88
N GLN A 143 -37.62 -34.72 26.16
CA GLN A 143 -37.15 -34.45 27.51
C GLN A 143 -38.23 -33.90 28.46
N PRO A 144 -39.10 -32.94 28.08
CA PRO A 144 -40.16 -32.45 28.97
C PRO A 144 -41.18 -33.53 29.36
N LEU A 145 -41.45 -34.50 28.49
CA LEU A 145 -42.36 -35.61 28.78
C LEU A 145 -41.73 -36.61 29.75
N LYS A 146 -40.41 -36.87 29.62
CA LYS A 146 -39.66 -37.70 30.58
C LYS A 146 -39.62 -37.03 31.95
N ASP A 147 -39.29 -35.74 32.01
CA ASP A 147 -39.28 -34.97 33.25
C ASP A 147 -40.65 -34.95 33.94
N TYR A 148 -41.75 -34.79 33.19
CA TYR A 148 -43.11 -34.87 33.74
C TYR A 148 -43.44 -36.24 34.35
N ASN A 149 -43.12 -37.33 33.64
CA ASN A 149 -43.39 -38.68 34.13
C ASN A 149 -42.61 -39.00 35.41
N GLU A 150 -41.38 -38.53 35.52
CA GLU A 150 -40.55 -38.66 36.72
C GLU A 150 -41.12 -37.84 37.89
N ILE A 151 -41.38 -36.56 37.65
CA ILE A 151 -41.85 -35.60 38.67
C ILE A 151 -43.25 -35.94 39.19
N SER A 152 -44.14 -36.46 38.34
CA SER A 152 -45.49 -36.85 38.73
C SER A 152 -45.55 -38.08 39.64
N GLN A 153 -44.41 -38.77 39.83
CA GLN A 153 -44.29 -39.98 40.64
C GLN A 153 -45.34 -41.06 40.28
N LYS A 154 -45.78 -41.08 39.02
CA LYS A 154 -46.89 -41.89 38.51
C LYS A 154 -46.67 -43.39 38.72
N GLU A 155 -45.42 -43.86 38.60
CA GLU A 155 -45.08 -45.27 38.80
C GLU A 155 -45.09 -45.68 40.28
N LYS A 156 -44.64 -44.82 41.20
CA LYS A 156 -44.81 -45.06 42.65
C LYS A 156 -46.29 -45.16 43.02
N LEU A 157 -47.12 -44.27 42.49
CA LEU A 157 -48.57 -44.32 42.70
C LEU A 157 -49.16 -45.65 42.18
N LYS A 158 -48.78 -46.08 40.98
CA LYS A 158 -49.20 -47.38 40.43
C LYS A 158 -48.71 -48.55 41.30
N GLN A 159 -47.50 -48.51 41.83
CA GLN A 159 -46.98 -49.56 42.73
C GLN A 159 -47.78 -49.62 44.03
N ILE A 160 -48.08 -48.49 44.67
CA ILE A 160 -48.91 -48.46 45.89
C ILE A 160 -50.31 -49.02 45.59
N LEU A 161 -50.87 -48.72 44.42
CA LEU A 161 -52.19 -49.25 44.03
C LEU A 161 -52.17 -50.76 43.70
N LYS A 162 -51.05 -51.28 43.16
CA LYS A 162 -50.92 -52.69 42.77
C LYS A 162 -50.44 -53.60 43.90
N THR A 163 -49.83 -53.06 44.95
CA THR A 163 -49.34 -53.85 46.08
C THR A 163 -50.54 -54.27 46.93
N GLN A 164 -50.68 -55.57 47.21
CA GLN A 164 -51.67 -56.06 48.18
C GLN A 164 -51.17 -55.73 49.58
N TYR A 165 -51.77 -54.70 50.19
CA TYR A 165 -51.56 -54.41 51.61
C TYR A 165 -52.52 -55.27 52.43
N ASN A 166 -52.00 -55.90 53.49
CA ASN A 166 -52.82 -56.69 54.42
C ASN A 166 -53.74 -55.81 55.29
N ASP A 167 -53.50 -54.50 55.32
CA ASP A 167 -54.28 -53.49 56.04
C ASP A 167 -54.49 -52.25 55.17
N GLN A 168 -55.76 -51.84 55.02
CA GLN A 168 -56.19 -50.73 54.18
C GLN A 168 -55.70 -49.36 54.73
N GLU A 169 -55.46 -49.25 56.04
CA GLU A 169 -54.88 -48.05 56.62
C GLU A 169 -53.43 -47.82 56.18
N GLN A 170 -52.63 -48.88 56.05
CA GLN A 170 -51.24 -48.77 55.58
C GLN A 170 -51.15 -48.28 54.13
N GLN A 171 -52.04 -48.78 53.25
CA GLN A 171 -52.10 -48.30 51.88
C GLN A 171 -52.49 -46.82 51.81
N ASN A 172 -53.47 -46.40 52.62
CA ASN A 172 -53.89 -45.01 52.69
C ASN A 172 -52.79 -44.09 53.25
N GLN A 173 -52.00 -44.56 54.21
CA GLN A 173 -50.88 -43.79 54.74
C GLN A 173 -49.77 -43.61 53.67
N ALA A 174 -49.42 -44.66 52.92
CA ALA A 174 -48.46 -44.58 51.82
C ALA A 174 -48.92 -43.59 50.73
N LEU A 175 -50.23 -43.55 50.41
CA LEU A 175 -50.80 -42.56 49.49
C LEU A 175 -50.72 -41.13 50.04
N LYS A 176 -51.01 -40.92 51.33
CA LYS A 176 -50.90 -39.61 51.99
C LYS A 176 -49.46 -39.10 51.99
N ASP A 177 -48.49 -39.98 52.25
CA ASP A 177 -47.08 -39.63 52.28
C ASP A 177 -46.57 -39.23 50.87
N LEU A 178 -46.98 -39.94 49.81
CA LEU A 178 -46.70 -39.57 48.42
C LEU A 178 -47.23 -38.16 48.08
N VAL A 179 -48.47 -37.86 48.48
CA VAL A 179 -49.08 -36.54 48.26
C VAL A 179 -48.33 -35.45 49.03
N LYS A 180 -47.84 -35.75 50.24
CA LYS A 180 -47.07 -34.82 51.06
C LYS A 180 -45.68 -34.54 50.46
N GLU A 181 -45.00 -35.57 49.97
CA GLU A 181 -43.71 -35.49 49.27
C GLU A 181 -43.84 -34.64 47.99
N SER A 182 -44.90 -34.87 47.20
CA SER A 182 -45.17 -34.11 45.97
C SER A 182 -45.43 -32.62 46.25
N LYS A 183 -46.12 -32.30 47.36
CA LYS A 183 -46.34 -30.91 47.79
C LYS A 183 -45.06 -30.23 48.27
N LEU A 184 -44.19 -30.94 48.99
CA LEU A 184 -42.92 -30.40 49.49
C LEU A 184 -41.99 -29.97 48.34
N ASN A 185 -41.97 -30.75 47.25
CA ASN A 185 -41.06 -30.54 46.12
C ASN A 185 -41.67 -29.68 44.98
N ARG A 186 -42.84 -29.07 45.19
CA ARG A 186 -43.63 -28.41 44.13
C ARG A 186 -42.87 -27.36 43.33
N GLU A 187 -42.14 -26.44 43.99
CA GLU A 187 -41.45 -25.35 43.28
C GLU A 187 -40.27 -25.85 42.43
N THR A 188 -39.47 -26.76 42.99
CA THR A 188 -38.33 -27.38 42.28
C THR A 188 -38.80 -28.15 41.06
N ASN A 189 -39.88 -28.93 41.21
CA ASN A 189 -40.50 -29.70 40.15
C ASN A 189 -41.12 -28.82 39.07
N TYR A 190 -41.81 -27.74 39.45
CA TYR A 190 -42.36 -26.77 38.49
C TYR A 190 -41.25 -26.12 37.65
N LYS A 191 -40.14 -25.72 38.28
CA LYS A 191 -39.02 -25.07 37.59
C LYS A 191 -38.34 -26.03 36.61
N LYS A 192 -38.03 -27.26 37.02
CA LYS A 192 -37.42 -28.29 36.14
C LYS A 192 -38.27 -28.53 34.89
N LEU A 193 -39.58 -28.68 35.05
CA LEU A 193 -40.48 -28.90 33.92
C LEU A 193 -40.59 -27.67 33.00
N LYS A 194 -40.66 -26.46 33.56
CA LYS A 194 -40.75 -25.21 32.80
C LYS A 194 -39.49 -24.97 31.96
N ASP A 195 -38.30 -25.16 32.55
CA ASP A 195 -37.02 -24.97 31.85
C ASP A 195 -36.85 -25.94 30.68
N SER A 196 -37.28 -27.20 30.83
CA SER A 196 -37.27 -28.19 29.74
C SER A 196 -38.28 -27.83 28.63
N LEU A 197 -39.48 -27.35 28.99
CA LEU A 197 -40.51 -26.96 28.02
C LEU A 197 -40.10 -25.74 27.19
N ASP A 198 -39.52 -24.71 27.83
CA ASP A 198 -39.07 -23.49 27.16
C ASP A 198 -37.89 -23.77 26.21
N LYS A 199 -37.05 -24.76 26.52
CA LYS A 199 -35.99 -25.23 25.62
C LYS A 199 -36.54 -25.94 24.38
N SER A 200 -37.56 -26.78 24.50
CA SER A 200 -38.12 -27.49 23.35
C SER A 200 -38.89 -26.56 22.41
N LEU A 201 -39.61 -25.57 22.95
CA LEU A 201 -40.39 -24.60 22.17
C LEU A 201 -39.53 -23.63 21.33
N LYS A 202 -38.23 -23.48 21.62
CA LYS A 202 -37.30 -22.64 20.85
C LYS A 202 -36.58 -23.37 19.71
N CYS A 203 -36.64 -24.70 19.67
CA CYS A 203 -36.15 -25.46 18.53
C CYS A 203 -37.23 -25.45 17.43
N ALA A 204 -36.87 -25.03 16.22
CA ALA A 204 -37.69 -25.21 15.01
C ALA A 204 -36.76 -25.64 13.87
N ILE A 205 -37.04 -26.77 13.22
CA ILE A 205 -36.30 -27.24 12.05
C ILE A 205 -37.13 -26.91 10.80
N ASP A 206 -36.63 -26.01 9.95
CA ASP A 206 -37.25 -25.67 8.67
C ASP A 206 -36.59 -26.44 7.52
N LEU A 207 -37.32 -27.41 6.96
CA LEU A 207 -36.88 -28.23 5.82
C LEU A 207 -37.43 -27.73 4.48
N SER A 208 -38.06 -26.56 4.41
CA SER A 208 -38.81 -26.09 3.22
C SER A 208 -37.95 -25.78 1.97
N ASN A 209 -36.62 -25.69 2.09
CA ASN A 209 -35.72 -25.33 0.98
C ASN A 209 -35.11 -26.52 0.21
N HIS A 210 -35.43 -27.78 0.55
CA HIS A 210 -34.83 -28.97 -0.09
C HIS A 210 -35.02 -29.01 -1.62
N GLN A 211 -36.19 -28.58 -2.12
CA GLN A 211 -36.49 -28.56 -3.57
C GLN A 211 -35.57 -27.60 -4.35
N LYS A 212 -35.18 -26.47 -3.77
CA LYS A 212 -34.29 -25.48 -4.42
C LYS A 212 -32.87 -26.02 -4.56
N ILE A 213 -32.38 -26.73 -3.54
CA ILE A 213 -31.06 -27.35 -3.55
C ILE A 213 -31.02 -28.46 -4.61
N MET A 214 -32.06 -29.30 -4.65
CA MET A 214 -32.19 -30.35 -5.66
C MET A 214 -32.18 -29.78 -7.08
N ASN A 215 -32.95 -28.71 -7.35
CA ASN A 215 -32.99 -28.08 -8.67
C ASN A 215 -31.65 -27.43 -9.06
N LEU A 216 -30.90 -26.85 -8.11
CA LEU A 216 -29.56 -26.31 -8.35
C LEU A 216 -28.57 -27.40 -8.78
N ILE A 217 -28.60 -28.56 -8.11
CA ILE A 217 -27.74 -29.70 -8.45
C ILE A 217 -28.12 -30.27 -9.82
N LEU A 218 -29.41 -30.42 -10.12
CA LEU A 218 -29.88 -30.88 -11.44
C LEU A 218 -29.48 -29.91 -12.56
N THR A 219 -29.61 -28.60 -12.34
CA THR A 219 -29.19 -27.57 -13.32
C THR A 219 -27.68 -27.60 -13.58
N LEU A 220 -26.88 -27.89 -12.55
CA LEU A 220 -25.42 -28.05 -12.69
C LEU A 220 -25.08 -29.27 -13.55
N ILE A 221 -25.75 -30.39 -13.33
CA ILE A 221 -25.54 -31.63 -14.11
C ILE A 221 -25.98 -31.43 -15.58
N GLU A 222 -27.10 -30.75 -15.82
CA GLU A 222 -27.59 -30.46 -17.18
C GLU A 222 -26.64 -29.55 -17.99
N ARG A 223 -25.80 -28.75 -17.32
CA ARG A 223 -24.80 -27.88 -17.96
C ARG A 223 -23.45 -28.56 -18.23
N PHE A 224 -23.23 -29.78 -17.75
CA PHE A 224 -22.03 -30.57 -18.05
C PHE A 224 -22.16 -31.25 -19.42
N ASN A 225 -22.00 -30.48 -20.51
CA ASN A 225 -21.96 -31.06 -21.85
C ASN A 225 -20.54 -31.54 -22.18
N VAL A 226 -20.22 -32.79 -21.80
CA VAL A 226 -18.86 -33.37 -21.88
C VAL A 226 -18.28 -33.41 -23.30
N PHE A 227 -19.13 -33.36 -24.33
CA PHE A 227 -18.69 -33.44 -25.72
C PHE A 227 -18.03 -32.16 -26.27
N GLU A 228 -18.36 -30.96 -25.75
CA GLU A 228 -17.69 -29.72 -26.20
C GLU A 228 -16.21 -29.66 -25.78
N LEU A 229 -15.83 -30.32 -24.68
CA LEU A 229 -14.45 -30.33 -24.19
C LEU A 229 -13.53 -31.28 -24.99
N ILE A 230 -14.09 -32.20 -25.76
CA ILE A 230 -13.32 -33.20 -26.52
C ILE A 230 -13.11 -32.75 -27.98
N ASP A 231 -14.01 -31.96 -28.55
CA ASP A 231 -13.89 -31.42 -29.93
C ASP A 231 -12.98 -30.18 -30.04
N ASN A 232 -12.62 -29.54 -28.93
CA ASN A 232 -11.88 -28.26 -28.91
C ASN A 232 -10.37 -28.35 -29.22
N ASN A 233 -9.88 -29.48 -29.72
CA ASN A 233 -8.49 -29.59 -30.17
C ASN A 233 -8.28 -29.31 -31.67
N GLN A 234 -9.31 -28.89 -32.44
CA GLN A 234 -9.11 -28.64 -33.87
C GLN A 234 -9.67 -27.35 -34.50
N ASN A 235 -10.41 -26.47 -33.82
CA ASN A 235 -10.70 -25.15 -34.41
C ASN A 235 -10.81 -24.08 -33.34
N GLY A 236 -10.00 -23.03 -33.47
CA GLY A 236 -10.08 -21.84 -32.63
C GLY A 236 -11.33 -21.05 -32.97
N GLU A 237 -12.23 -20.91 -31.99
CA GLU A 237 -13.05 -19.73 -31.67
C GLU A 237 -14.16 -20.15 -30.69
N ASN A 238 -13.93 -19.97 -29.39
CA ASN A 238 -14.88 -19.44 -28.40
C ASN A 238 -14.28 -19.51 -26.99
N ASN A 239 -13.60 -18.44 -26.59
CA ASN A 239 -12.99 -18.27 -25.27
C ASN A 239 -13.97 -17.74 -24.19
N ASP A 240 -15.25 -17.51 -24.50
CA ASP A 240 -16.13 -16.80 -23.57
C ASP A 240 -16.71 -17.66 -22.42
N THR A 241 -16.87 -18.97 -22.60
CA THR A 241 -17.39 -19.87 -21.55
C THR A 241 -16.32 -20.25 -20.52
N GLU A 242 -15.05 -20.42 -20.93
CA GLU A 242 -13.93 -20.67 -20.02
C GLU A 242 -13.53 -19.40 -19.23
N ILE A 243 -13.67 -18.22 -19.85
CA ILE A 243 -13.48 -16.92 -19.17
C ILE A 243 -14.62 -16.64 -18.18
N GLN A 244 -15.87 -17.05 -18.47
CA GLN A 244 -16.99 -16.88 -17.53
C GLN A 244 -16.94 -17.84 -16.34
N LEU A 245 -16.48 -19.09 -16.51
CA LEU A 245 -16.33 -20.05 -15.41
C LEU A 245 -15.12 -19.70 -14.51
N ASN A 246 -14.00 -19.25 -15.09
CA ASN A 246 -12.86 -18.77 -14.31
C ASN A 246 -13.20 -17.46 -13.58
N ARG A 247 -13.98 -16.53 -14.15
CA ARG A 247 -14.44 -15.32 -13.45
C ARG A 247 -15.29 -15.61 -12.21
N LEU A 248 -15.95 -16.78 -12.15
CA LEU A 248 -16.77 -17.19 -10.99
C LEU A 248 -15.95 -17.90 -9.89
N ILE A 249 -14.74 -18.37 -10.18
CA ILE A 249 -13.86 -19.11 -9.23
C ILE A 249 -12.55 -18.35 -8.93
N SER A 250 -12.19 -17.34 -9.72
CA SER A 250 -10.97 -16.53 -9.58
C SER A 250 -11.24 -15.04 -9.39
N SER A 251 -12.22 -14.67 -8.57
CA SER A 251 -12.34 -13.27 -8.15
C SER A 251 -11.15 -12.86 -7.29
N GLN A 252 -10.52 -11.73 -7.59
CA GLN A 252 -9.62 -11.09 -6.64
C GLN A 252 -10.41 -10.72 -5.39
N ILE A 253 -9.95 -11.15 -4.22
CA ILE A 253 -10.53 -10.71 -2.94
C ILE A 253 -9.63 -9.65 -2.33
N GLN A 254 -10.24 -8.56 -1.87
CA GLN A 254 -9.55 -7.53 -1.09
C GLN A 254 -10.21 -7.42 0.29
N ILE A 255 -9.43 -7.63 1.34
CA ILE A 255 -9.89 -7.48 2.72
C ILE A 255 -9.06 -6.41 3.45
N SER A 256 -9.69 -5.76 4.41
CA SER A 256 -9.04 -4.74 5.26
C SER A 256 -9.32 -4.91 6.75
N LYS A 257 -10.04 -5.97 7.14
CA LYS A 257 -10.24 -6.36 8.53
C LYS A 257 -9.84 -7.82 8.76
N LEU A 258 -9.41 -8.11 9.98
CA LEU A 258 -8.96 -9.43 10.40
C LEU A 258 -10.08 -10.48 10.35
N GLU A 259 -11.30 -10.09 10.73
CA GLU A 259 -12.51 -10.93 10.74
C GLU A 259 -12.90 -11.47 9.35
N ASP A 260 -12.46 -10.83 8.28
CA ASP A 260 -12.77 -11.21 6.89
C ASP A 260 -11.78 -12.22 6.32
N LEU A 261 -10.69 -12.56 7.03
CA LEU A 261 -9.67 -13.54 6.57
C LEU A 261 -10.25 -14.90 6.12
N PRO A 262 -11.25 -15.49 6.80
CA PRO A 262 -11.84 -16.76 6.36
C PRO A 262 -12.48 -16.69 4.96
N GLN A 263 -12.86 -15.50 4.48
CA GLN A 263 -13.44 -15.32 3.14
C GLN A 263 -12.40 -15.56 2.03
N CYS A 264 -11.11 -15.47 2.35
CA CYS A 264 -10.02 -15.68 1.39
C CYS A 264 -9.74 -17.17 1.07
N LEU A 265 -10.40 -18.11 1.77
CA LEU A 265 -10.11 -19.54 1.73
C LEU A 265 -10.01 -20.14 0.32
N HIS A 266 -10.89 -19.72 -0.58
CA HIS A 266 -11.07 -20.29 -1.92
C HIS A 266 -10.53 -19.38 -3.04
N HIS A 267 -9.85 -18.29 -2.71
CA HIS A 267 -9.43 -17.28 -3.68
C HIS A 267 -7.96 -17.45 -4.09
N LYS A 268 -7.68 -17.43 -5.39
CA LYS A 268 -6.31 -17.52 -5.92
C LYS A 268 -5.54 -16.19 -5.85
N MET A 269 -6.26 -15.07 -5.90
CA MET A 269 -5.70 -13.71 -5.86
C MET A 269 -6.20 -12.99 -4.61
N ILE A 270 -5.31 -12.84 -3.63
CA ILE A 270 -5.65 -12.34 -2.31
C ILE A 270 -4.89 -11.03 -2.06
N GLN A 271 -5.63 -9.97 -1.72
CA GLN A 271 -5.09 -8.72 -1.24
C GLN A 271 -5.56 -8.43 0.17
N ILE A 272 -4.61 -8.29 1.08
CA ILE A 272 -4.83 -8.05 2.51
C ILE A 272 -4.20 -6.72 2.84
N ASP A 273 -5.03 -5.69 3.06
CA ASP A 273 -4.58 -4.37 3.47
C ASP A 273 -4.91 -4.09 4.92
N PHE A 274 -3.95 -4.41 5.79
CA PHE A 274 -4.02 -4.11 7.20
C PHE A 274 -3.05 -2.99 7.58
N ASN A 275 -2.79 -2.04 6.68
CA ASN A 275 -1.94 -0.92 7.03
C ASN A 275 -2.48 -0.22 8.28
N ASN A 276 -1.59 0.09 9.23
CA ASN A 276 -1.95 0.86 10.42
C ASN A 276 -3.12 0.25 11.25
N CYS A 277 -3.33 -1.07 11.20
CA CYS A 277 -4.43 -1.74 11.91
C CYS A 277 -4.06 -2.20 13.34
N SER A 278 -2.82 -1.98 13.78
CA SER A 278 -2.33 -2.35 15.12
C SER A 278 -2.52 -3.83 15.47
N ILE A 279 -2.20 -4.71 14.52
CA ILE A 279 -2.47 -6.16 14.62
C ILE A 279 -1.79 -6.84 15.82
N GLY A 280 -0.63 -6.36 16.26
CA GLY A 280 0.14 -6.98 17.34
C GLY A 280 0.54 -8.44 17.03
N ASP A 281 1.09 -9.15 18.01
CA ASP A 281 1.50 -10.55 17.83
C ASP A 281 0.31 -11.52 17.76
N ASP A 282 -0.75 -11.28 18.55
CA ASP A 282 -1.95 -12.13 18.56
C ASP A 282 -2.68 -12.13 17.20
N GLY A 283 -2.88 -10.94 16.62
CA GLY A 283 -3.44 -10.84 15.28
C GLY A 283 -2.50 -11.42 14.21
N CYS A 284 -1.17 -11.39 14.43
CA CYS A 284 -0.24 -12.08 13.54
C CYS A 284 -0.39 -13.59 13.59
N PHE A 285 -0.60 -14.16 14.78
CA PHE A 285 -0.89 -15.59 14.93
C PHE A 285 -2.22 -15.96 14.26
N GLU A 286 -3.22 -15.08 14.33
CA GLU A 286 -4.50 -15.28 13.64
C GLU A 286 -4.35 -15.25 12.11
N ILE A 287 -3.57 -14.30 11.56
CA ILE A 287 -3.19 -14.29 10.14
C ILE A 287 -2.48 -15.60 9.77
N ALA A 288 -1.44 -15.95 10.52
CA ALA A 288 -0.64 -17.14 10.27
C ALA A 288 -1.48 -18.43 10.31
N LYS A 289 -2.48 -18.49 11.21
CA LYS A 289 -3.44 -19.59 11.30
C LYS A 289 -4.31 -19.68 10.05
N ASN A 290 -4.88 -18.57 9.57
CA ASN A 290 -5.70 -18.54 8.36
C ASN A 290 -4.88 -18.87 7.09
N PHE A 291 -3.62 -18.43 7.03
CA PHE A 291 -2.73 -18.74 5.90
C PHE A 291 -2.49 -20.25 5.73
N LYS A 292 -2.62 -21.05 6.79
CA LYS A 292 -2.52 -22.52 6.69
C LYS A 292 -3.73 -23.16 6.02
N SER A 293 -4.88 -22.50 6.04
CA SER A 293 -6.12 -23.01 5.43
C SER A 293 -6.29 -22.61 3.96
N PHE A 294 -5.61 -21.55 3.52
CA PHE A 294 -5.69 -21.08 2.13
C PHE A 294 -5.03 -22.09 1.20
N TYR A 295 -5.64 -22.35 0.04
CA TYR A 295 -5.15 -23.31 -0.93
C TYR A 295 -5.19 -22.74 -2.35
N GLY A 296 -4.19 -23.08 -3.18
CA GLY A 296 -4.11 -22.66 -4.58
C GLY A 296 -3.87 -21.15 -4.80
N VAL A 297 -3.32 -20.45 -3.81
CA VAL A 297 -3.00 -19.01 -3.92
C VAL A 297 -1.83 -18.81 -4.86
N THR A 298 -2.05 -18.03 -5.92
CA THR A 298 -1.03 -17.68 -6.91
C THR A 298 -0.60 -16.21 -6.81
N HIS A 299 -1.45 -15.34 -6.29
CA HIS A 299 -1.14 -13.93 -6.05
C HIS A 299 -1.46 -13.56 -4.60
N LEU A 300 -0.46 -13.10 -3.86
CA LEU A 300 -0.61 -12.65 -2.49
C LEU A 300 -0.04 -11.25 -2.32
N ALA A 301 -0.88 -10.30 -1.94
CA ALA A 301 -0.46 -8.99 -1.46
C ALA A 301 -0.80 -8.84 0.01
N LEU A 302 0.22 -8.77 0.86
CA LEU A 302 0.10 -8.59 2.30
C LEU A 302 0.70 -7.24 2.70
N ASN A 303 -0.17 -6.30 3.06
CA ASN A 303 0.24 -4.99 3.56
C ASN A 303 0.07 -4.92 5.07
N LEU A 304 1.20 -4.99 5.76
CA LEU A 304 1.30 -4.85 7.21
C LEU A 304 2.09 -3.60 7.62
N LYS A 305 2.16 -2.60 6.74
CA LYS A 305 2.82 -1.31 7.00
C LYS A 305 2.42 -0.72 8.35
N ASN A 306 3.43 -0.28 9.11
CA ASN A 306 3.29 0.43 10.38
C ASN A 306 2.42 -0.27 11.45
N ASN A 307 2.39 -1.61 11.48
CA ASN A 307 1.68 -2.37 12.52
C ASN A 307 2.51 -2.68 13.77
N GLN A 308 3.79 -2.28 13.79
CA GLN A 308 4.67 -2.43 14.94
C GLN A 308 4.82 -3.89 15.39
N LEU A 309 4.82 -4.80 14.41
CA LEU A 309 4.79 -6.23 14.65
C LEU A 309 5.96 -6.66 15.55
N GLY A 310 5.67 -7.49 16.56
CA GLY A 310 6.71 -8.11 17.39
C GLY A 310 7.48 -9.14 16.57
N SER A 311 8.71 -9.43 17.00
CA SER A 311 9.58 -10.38 16.29
C SER A 311 8.97 -11.78 16.22
N VAL A 312 8.13 -12.15 17.20
CA VAL A 312 7.50 -13.47 17.29
C VAL A 312 6.27 -13.55 16.40
N GLY A 313 5.36 -12.58 16.46
CA GLY A 313 4.19 -12.55 15.57
C GLY A 313 4.59 -12.44 14.11
N LEU A 314 5.56 -11.57 13.79
CA LEU A 314 6.09 -11.47 12.43
C LEU A 314 6.74 -12.79 11.97
N LYS A 315 7.48 -13.47 12.85
CA LYS A 315 8.01 -14.81 12.56
C LYS A 315 6.88 -15.78 12.21
N ALA A 316 5.75 -15.77 12.93
CA ALA A 316 4.64 -16.67 12.65
C ALA A 316 4.03 -16.46 11.26
N ILE A 317 3.86 -15.20 10.84
CA ILE A 317 3.38 -14.86 9.49
C ILE A 317 4.43 -15.28 8.45
N ILE A 318 5.70 -14.96 8.67
CA ILE A 318 6.77 -15.31 7.74
C ILE A 318 6.86 -16.83 7.57
N ASP A 319 6.79 -17.58 8.67
CA ASP A 319 6.83 -19.04 8.65
C ASP A 319 5.61 -19.62 7.92
N SER A 320 4.43 -18.99 8.01
CA SER A 320 3.23 -19.45 7.31
C SER A 320 3.25 -19.19 5.81
N LEU A 321 4.14 -18.32 5.30
CA LEU A 321 4.31 -18.13 3.85
C LEU A 321 4.79 -19.42 3.15
N LYS A 322 5.48 -20.32 3.85
CA LYS A 322 5.92 -21.63 3.29
C LYS A 322 4.77 -22.47 2.71
N ASN A 323 3.53 -22.19 3.10
CA ASN A 323 2.36 -22.93 2.61
C ASN A 323 1.97 -22.56 1.18
N PHE A 324 2.36 -21.39 0.67
CA PHE A 324 1.99 -20.95 -0.67
C PHE A 324 3.05 -21.37 -1.70
N LYS A 325 2.89 -22.58 -2.27
CA LYS A 325 3.87 -23.16 -3.20
C LYS A 325 3.71 -22.68 -4.65
N ASP A 326 2.52 -22.24 -5.03
CA ASP A 326 2.17 -21.88 -6.42
C ASP A 326 2.22 -20.37 -6.68
N ILE A 327 2.97 -19.62 -5.86
CA ILE A 327 3.05 -18.16 -5.97
C ILE A 327 3.73 -17.73 -7.26
N ILE A 328 3.01 -16.89 -8.01
CA ILE A 328 3.44 -16.19 -9.22
C ILE A 328 3.73 -14.71 -8.87
N SER A 329 2.90 -14.10 -8.02
CA SER A 329 3.08 -12.73 -7.57
C SER A 329 3.02 -12.60 -6.05
N LEU A 330 4.04 -11.97 -5.48
CA LEU A 330 4.17 -11.75 -4.05
C LEU A 330 4.45 -10.28 -3.76
N THR A 331 3.55 -9.65 -3.01
CA THR A 331 3.75 -8.31 -2.45
C THR A 331 3.77 -8.40 -0.93
N LEU A 332 4.87 -8.00 -0.32
CA LEU A 332 5.05 -7.92 1.13
C LEU A 332 5.41 -6.49 1.50
N ASN A 333 4.49 -5.79 2.15
CA ASN A 333 4.76 -4.47 2.69
C ASN A 333 4.89 -4.54 4.20
N PHE A 334 6.14 -4.50 4.66
CA PHE A 334 6.49 -4.42 6.07
C PHE A 334 7.04 -3.04 6.46
N GLU A 335 6.79 -1.99 5.65
CA GLU A 335 7.30 -0.64 5.90
C GLU A 335 7.10 -0.25 7.36
N GLY A 336 8.18 0.17 7.99
CA GLY A 336 8.13 0.72 9.32
C GLY A 336 7.84 -0.30 10.43
N ASN A 337 7.85 -1.60 10.14
CA ASN A 337 8.02 -2.63 11.15
C ASN A 337 9.51 -2.84 11.40
N GLN A 338 9.89 -3.20 12.63
CA GLN A 338 11.28 -3.53 12.93
C GLN A 338 11.54 -4.99 12.64
N LEU A 339 12.19 -5.25 11.52
CA LEU A 339 12.61 -6.60 11.19
C LEU A 339 13.93 -6.88 11.89
N SER A 340 13.92 -7.84 12.81
CA SER A 340 15.15 -8.38 13.35
C SER A 340 15.88 -9.22 12.30
N ILE A 341 17.20 -9.37 12.42
CA ILE A 341 17.99 -10.25 11.53
C ILE A 341 17.40 -11.68 11.48
N PRO A 342 17.01 -12.31 12.60
CA PRO A 342 16.31 -13.60 12.57
C PRO A 342 15.03 -13.59 11.72
N ASN A 343 14.26 -12.50 11.70
CA ASN A 343 13.07 -12.44 10.85
C ASN A 343 13.42 -12.44 9.36
N LEU A 344 14.46 -11.71 8.95
CA LEU A 344 14.94 -11.71 7.56
C LEU A 344 15.52 -13.07 7.15
N LYS A 345 16.22 -13.74 8.08
CA LYS A 345 16.67 -15.11 7.88
C LYS A 345 15.49 -16.06 7.66
N ASN A 346 14.48 -16.01 8.52
CA ASN A 346 13.29 -16.85 8.36
C ASN A 346 12.54 -16.52 7.06
N LEU A 347 12.52 -15.25 6.65
CA LEU A 347 11.93 -14.86 5.36
C LEU A 347 12.67 -15.52 4.20
N THR A 348 14.00 -15.58 4.28
CA THR A 348 14.83 -16.29 3.30
C THR A 348 14.44 -17.77 3.24
N GLU A 349 14.32 -18.42 4.38
CA GLU A 349 13.91 -19.84 4.47
C GLU A 349 12.47 -20.06 4.00
N SER A 350 11.57 -19.10 4.19
CA SER A 350 10.17 -19.23 3.79
C SER A 350 9.93 -19.04 2.31
N LEU A 351 10.77 -18.27 1.65
CA LEU A 351 10.65 -17.94 0.22
C LEU A 351 11.57 -18.79 -0.67
N SER A 352 12.29 -19.78 -0.11
CA SER A 352 13.27 -20.58 -0.85
C SER A 352 12.70 -21.37 -2.02
N ASP A 353 11.42 -21.76 -1.94
CA ASP A 353 10.76 -22.62 -2.93
C ASP A 353 9.98 -21.84 -4.01
N TYR A 354 10.00 -20.51 -3.97
CA TYR A 354 9.17 -19.65 -4.83
C TYR A 354 9.79 -19.44 -6.23
N LYS A 355 10.29 -20.52 -6.85
CA LYS A 355 11.06 -20.48 -8.11
C LYS A 355 10.23 -20.01 -9.32
N ASN A 356 8.90 -20.07 -9.22
CA ASN A 356 7.97 -19.67 -10.27
C ASN A 356 7.47 -18.21 -10.14
N CYS A 357 7.86 -17.50 -9.08
CA CYS A 357 7.44 -16.12 -8.87
C CYS A 357 8.07 -15.20 -9.95
N THR A 358 7.20 -14.51 -10.69
CA THR A 358 7.57 -13.54 -11.73
C THR A 358 7.49 -12.10 -11.23
N ASP A 359 6.71 -11.85 -10.18
CA ASP A 359 6.42 -10.52 -9.65
C ASP A 359 6.71 -10.46 -8.15
N PHE A 360 7.75 -9.74 -7.76
CA PHE A 360 8.11 -9.59 -6.36
C PHE A 360 8.16 -8.11 -5.97
N ASN A 361 7.32 -7.75 -4.99
CA ASN A 361 7.32 -6.44 -4.37
C ASN A 361 7.63 -6.59 -2.87
N LEU A 362 8.76 -6.04 -2.45
CA LEU A 362 9.21 -6.08 -1.08
C LEU A 362 9.46 -4.65 -0.60
N ASN A 363 8.60 -4.17 0.29
CA ASN A 363 8.80 -2.90 0.97
C ASN A 363 9.30 -3.13 2.39
N LEU A 364 10.57 -2.80 2.61
CA LEU A 364 11.25 -2.80 3.90
C LEU A 364 11.77 -1.40 4.25
N SER A 365 11.09 -0.36 3.77
CA SER A 365 11.44 1.01 4.10
C SER A 365 11.29 1.25 5.60
N LYS A 366 12.24 1.99 6.18
CA LYS A 366 12.27 2.31 7.62
C LYS A 366 12.27 1.05 8.52
N SER A 367 12.80 -0.06 8.04
CA SER A 367 12.85 -1.33 8.80
C SER A 367 14.15 -1.53 9.58
N ASN A 368 15.05 -0.54 9.58
CA ASN A 368 16.38 -0.60 10.20
C ASN A 368 17.23 -1.75 9.64
N ILE A 369 17.18 -1.93 8.32
CA ILE A 369 18.06 -2.88 7.64
C ILE A 369 19.49 -2.36 7.71
N GLU A 370 20.33 -3.20 8.29
CA GLU A 370 21.77 -3.01 8.41
C GLU A 370 22.48 -4.06 7.52
N PHE A 371 23.80 -4.18 7.68
CA PHE A 371 24.67 -5.04 6.89
C PHE A 371 24.18 -6.49 6.74
N PHE A 372 24.01 -7.23 7.83
CA PHE A 372 23.59 -8.65 7.78
C PHE A 372 22.16 -8.85 7.25
N GLY A 373 21.29 -7.86 7.40
CA GLY A 373 19.94 -7.94 6.81
C GLY A 373 20.00 -7.95 5.28
N SER A 374 20.97 -7.25 4.70
CA SER A 374 21.14 -7.14 3.25
C SER A 374 21.66 -8.44 2.61
N GLU A 375 22.43 -9.24 3.36
CA GLU A 375 22.86 -10.59 2.95
C GLU A 375 21.65 -11.55 2.79
N HIS A 376 20.70 -11.49 3.71
CA HIS A 376 19.46 -12.27 3.62
C HIS A 376 18.57 -11.82 2.46
N ILE A 377 18.47 -10.51 2.21
CA ILE A 377 17.76 -9.98 1.04
C ILE A 377 18.41 -10.47 -0.26
N SER A 378 19.75 -10.44 -0.34
CA SER A 378 20.50 -11.01 -1.46
C SER A 378 20.13 -12.48 -1.69
N THR A 379 20.08 -13.27 -0.63
CA THR A 379 19.74 -14.69 -0.69
C THR A 379 18.29 -14.91 -1.15
N ILE A 380 17.35 -14.07 -0.69
CA ILE A 380 15.96 -14.08 -1.17
C ILE A 380 15.90 -13.87 -2.68
N LEU A 381 16.58 -12.83 -3.18
CA LEU A 381 16.61 -12.51 -4.62
C LEU A 381 17.18 -13.69 -5.44
N LYS A 382 18.25 -14.31 -4.96
CA LYS A 382 18.88 -15.48 -5.61
C LYS A 382 17.92 -16.67 -5.81
N ASN A 383 16.88 -16.79 -5.00
CA ASN A 383 15.89 -17.87 -5.12
C ASN A 383 14.87 -17.64 -6.24
N PHE A 384 14.65 -16.38 -6.64
CA PHE A 384 13.66 -16.00 -7.64
C PHE A 384 14.22 -16.08 -9.07
N LYS A 385 14.34 -17.30 -9.61
CA LYS A 385 14.97 -17.56 -10.91
C LYS A 385 14.14 -17.16 -12.14
N LYS A 386 12.82 -16.93 -11.99
CA LYS A 386 11.94 -16.47 -13.08
C LYS A 386 11.45 -15.02 -12.90
N LEU A 387 12.12 -14.26 -12.03
CA LEU A 387 11.68 -12.91 -11.68
C LEU A 387 11.74 -11.98 -12.89
N GLN A 388 10.61 -11.36 -13.22
CA GLN A 388 10.49 -10.39 -14.32
C GLN A 388 10.27 -8.98 -13.78
N ASN A 389 9.50 -8.85 -12.69
CA ASN A 389 9.14 -7.56 -12.11
C ASN A 389 9.58 -7.51 -10.65
N LEU A 390 10.49 -6.58 -10.34
CA LEU A 390 11.00 -6.37 -9.00
C LEU A 390 10.72 -4.93 -8.55
N HIS A 391 9.98 -4.81 -7.45
CA HIS A 391 9.91 -3.58 -6.67
C HIS A 391 10.57 -3.82 -5.31
N LEU A 392 11.66 -3.12 -5.05
CA LEU A 392 12.44 -3.25 -3.83
C LEU A 392 12.61 -1.88 -3.19
N ASP A 393 11.83 -1.61 -2.15
CA ASP A 393 11.94 -0.37 -1.37
C ASP A 393 12.75 -0.63 -0.11
N LEU A 394 13.97 -0.13 -0.12
CA LEU A 394 14.94 -0.16 0.97
C LEU A 394 15.26 1.24 1.48
N SER A 395 14.39 2.20 1.20
CA SER A 395 14.60 3.59 1.59
C SER A 395 14.59 3.76 3.11
N ASN A 396 15.26 4.82 3.60
CA ASN A 396 15.31 5.16 5.02
C ASN A 396 15.81 4.00 5.91
N ASN A 397 16.80 3.25 5.43
CA ASN A 397 17.52 2.23 6.19
C ASN A 397 18.95 2.70 6.49
N LYS A 398 19.82 1.76 6.91
CA LYS A 398 21.24 2.03 7.18
C LYS A 398 22.13 1.22 6.24
N ILE A 399 21.77 1.19 4.96
CA ILE A 399 22.55 0.47 3.95
C ILE A 399 23.84 1.26 3.68
N CYS A 400 24.98 0.65 4.00
CA CYS A 400 26.32 1.11 3.63
C CYS A 400 26.81 0.40 2.36
N ASP A 401 28.00 0.75 1.86
CA ASP A 401 28.56 0.17 0.62
C ASP A 401 28.59 -1.35 0.61
N LYS A 402 29.05 -1.96 1.70
CA LYS A 402 29.13 -3.42 1.83
C LYS A 402 27.76 -4.09 1.94
N ALA A 403 26.76 -3.39 2.47
CA ALA A 403 25.40 -3.88 2.51
C ALA A 403 24.79 -3.85 1.10
N LEU A 404 25.07 -2.76 0.36
CA LEU A 404 24.61 -2.56 -1.00
C LEU A 404 25.26 -3.56 -1.98
N SER A 405 26.53 -3.94 -1.76
CA SER A 405 27.21 -4.97 -2.58
C SER A 405 26.52 -6.34 -2.49
N TYR A 406 25.96 -6.71 -1.33
CA TYR A 406 25.17 -7.95 -1.23
C TYR A 406 23.87 -7.86 -2.02
N ILE A 407 23.15 -6.74 -1.91
CA ILE A 407 21.91 -6.53 -2.66
C ILE A 407 22.21 -6.60 -4.16
N ALA A 408 23.25 -5.91 -4.62
CA ALA A 408 23.72 -5.98 -5.99
C ALA A 408 24.05 -7.42 -6.42
N SER A 409 24.80 -8.18 -5.62
CA SER A 409 25.09 -9.60 -5.90
C SER A 409 23.83 -10.46 -6.01
N GLY A 410 22.78 -10.16 -5.25
CA GLY A 410 21.50 -10.89 -5.33
C GLY A 410 20.71 -10.51 -6.57
N LEU A 411 20.69 -9.22 -6.91
CA LEU A 411 20.04 -8.70 -8.11
C LEU A 411 20.67 -9.24 -9.40
N SER A 412 22.01 -9.38 -9.45
CA SER A 412 22.72 -9.90 -10.63
C SER A 412 22.32 -11.33 -10.99
N GLU A 413 21.74 -12.08 -10.06
CA GLU A 413 21.29 -13.47 -10.25
C GLU A 413 19.86 -13.57 -10.80
N CYS A 414 19.19 -12.43 -10.97
CA CYS A 414 17.83 -12.29 -11.49
C CYS A 414 17.87 -11.76 -12.93
N GLU A 415 18.55 -12.45 -13.84
CA GLU A 415 18.83 -11.96 -15.20
C GLU A 415 17.57 -11.68 -16.05
N SER A 416 16.44 -12.32 -15.73
CA SER A 416 15.16 -12.16 -16.45
C SER A 416 14.35 -10.90 -16.07
N ILE A 417 14.88 -10.03 -15.20
CA ILE A 417 14.17 -8.81 -14.79
C ILE A 417 13.99 -7.87 -15.99
N LYS A 418 12.73 -7.50 -16.23
CA LYS A 418 12.30 -6.51 -17.22
C LYS A 418 11.87 -5.19 -16.56
N ILE A 419 11.28 -5.25 -15.37
CA ILE A 419 10.85 -4.08 -14.61
C ILE A 419 11.61 -4.06 -13.29
N LEU A 420 12.44 -3.04 -13.10
CA LEU A 420 13.18 -2.81 -11.87
C LEU A 420 12.77 -1.48 -11.26
N ASN A 421 12.21 -1.52 -10.06
CA ASN A 421 12.01 -0.35 -9.21
C ASN A 421 12.81 -0.53 -7.92
N LEU A 422 13.86 0.27 -7.77
CA LEU A 422 14.79 0.20 -6.67
C LEU A 422 14.81 1.54 -5.92
N ASP A 423 14.25 1.56 -4.71
CA ASP A 423 14.31 2.74 -3.85
C ASP A 423 15.39 2.55 -2.78
N LEU A 424 16.47 3.31 -2.94
CA LEU A 424 17.61 3.37 -2.03
C LEU A 424 17.71 4.74 -1.36
N SER A 425 16.65 5.55 -1.41
CA SER A 425 16.66 6.92 -0.88
C SER A 425 16.94 6.95 0.61
N SER A 426 17.66 7.99 1.07
CA SER A 426 17.95 8.23 2.49
C SER A 426 18.66 7.05 3.17
N ASN A 427 19.68 6.51 2.50
CA ASN A 427 20.68 5.57 3.03
C ASN A 427 22.05 6.27 3.12
N MET A 428 23.13 5.53 3.37
CA MET A 428 24.47 6.09 3.62
C MET A 428 25.56 5.25 2.92
N PHE A 429 25.42 5.04 1.62
CA PHE A 429 26.45 4.40 0.79
C PHE A 429 27.18 5.46 -0.05
N GLY A 430 28.48 5.22 -0.27
CA GLY A 430 29.37 6.03 -1.09
C GLY A 430 29.53 5.48 -2.51
N LEU A 431 30.69 5.75 -3.09
CA LEU A 431 31.00 5.38 -4.48
C LEU A 431 31.13 3.86 -4.68
N GLU A 432 31.72 3.15 -3.71
CA GLU A 432 31.94 1.71 -3.81
C GLU A 432 30.61 0.94 -3.89
N GLY A 433 29.63 1.29 -3.05
CA GLY A 433 28.33 0.65 -3.04
C GLY A 433 27.57 0.86 -4.35
N ILE A 434 27.61 2.09 -4.89
CA ILE A 434 26.91 2.36 -6.15
C ILE A 434 27.64 1.74 -7.35
N ALA A 435 28.96 1.60 -7.31
CA ALA A 435 29.70 0.87 -8.33
C ALA A 435 29.21 -0.58 -8.43
N GLN A 436 28.95 -1.23 -7.30
CA GLN A 436 28.42 -2.59 -7.28
C GLN A 436 27.00 -2.68 -7.85
N VAL A 437 26.11 -1.72 -7.52
CA VAL A 437 24.77 -1.65 -8.16
C VAL A 437 24.89 -1.42 -9.66
N SER A 438 25.85 -0.60 -10.07
CA SER A 438 26.08 -0.28 -11.47
C SER A 438 26.56 -1.53 -12.22
N GLU A 439 27.53 -2.27 -11.70
CA GLU A 439 27.96 -3.57 -12.23
C GLU A 439 26.80 -4.55 -12.36
N CYS A 440 25.90 -4.60 -11.36
CA CYS A 440 24.70 -5.42 -11.41
C CYS A 440 23.76 -5.04 -12.56
N LEU A 441 23.45 -3.75 -12.70
CA LEU A 441 22.59 -3.24 -13.76
C LEU A 441 23.13 -3.55 -15.17
N GLU A 442 24.46 -3.71 -15.33
CA GLU A 442 25.05 -4.13 -16.61
C GLU A 442 24.75 -5.61 -16.97
N VAL A 443 24.51 -6.45 -15.96
CA VAL A 443 24.18 -7.87 -16.13
C VAL A 443 22.71 -8.04 -16.54
N LEU A 444 21.83 -7.15 -16.08
CA LEU A 444 20.39 -7.21 -16.33
C LEU A 444 20.00 -6.69 -17.73
N LYS A 445 20.27 -7.48 -18.77
CA LYS A 445 20.14 -7.07 -20.18
C LYS A 445 18.70 -6.92 -20.70
N ASP A 446 17.74 -7.52 -20.00
CA ASP A 446 16.32 -7.54 -20.40
C ASP A 446 15.51 -6.37 -19.83
N LEU A 447 16.17 -5.39 -19.19
CA LEU A 447 15.51 -4.23 -18.60
C LEU A 447 14.77 -3.38 -19.64
N VAL A 448 13.48 -3.19 -19.38
CA VAL A 448 12.55 -2.35 -20.16
C VAL A 448 12.12 -1.12 -19.36
N ASN A 449 11.79 -1.31 -18.09
CA ASN A 449 11.35 -0.24 -17.20
C ASN A 449 12.29 -0.15 -15.99
N VAL A 450 12.95 0.98 -15.83
CA VAL A 450 13.90 1.21 -14.75
C VAL A 450 13.47 2.44 -13.95
N GLU A 451 13.22 2.25 -12.67
CA GLU A 451 13.01 3.32 -11.70
C GLU A 451 14.03 3.17 -10.57
N VAL A 452 14.92 4.16 -10.44
CA VAL A 452 15.96 4.15 -9.41
C VAL A 452 15.86 5.45 -8.62
N LYS A 453 15.65 5.32 -7.30
CA LYS A 453 15.55 6.46 -6.38
C LYS A 453 16.72 6.49 -5.43
N LEU A 454 17.45 7.59 -5.47
CA LEU A 454 18.72 7.80 -4.76
C LEU A 454 18.71 9.13 -3.99
N ARG A 455 17.52 9.63 -3.68
CA ARG A 455 17.35 10.91 -2.99
C ARG A 455 18.05 10.92 -1.63
N GLN A 456 18.67 12.04 -1.26
CA GLN A 456 19.28 12.27 0.06
C GLN A 456 20.34 11.22 0.44
N ASN A 457 21.25 10.87 -0.49
CA ASN A 457 22.38 9.97 -0.25
C ASN A 457 23.75 10.67 -0.31
N GLN A 458 23.79 12.02 -0.36
CA GLN A 458 25.01 12.80 -0.68
C GLN A 458 25.62 12.43 -2.02
N PHE A 459 24.77 12.01 -2.96
CA PHE A 459 25.19 11.51 -4.25
C PHE A 459 25.93 12.60 -5.06
N ASN A 460 27.13 12.32 -5.56
CA ASN A 460 27.97 13.29 -6.29
C ASN A 460 28.13 12.94 -7.78
N ASP A 461 28.93 13.71 -8.51
CA ASP A 461 29.11 13.56 -9.96
C ASP A 461 29.81 12.24 -10.35
N ASP A 462 30.78 11.76 -9.56
CA ASP A 462 31.45 10.47 -9.80
C ASP A 462 30.47 9.29 -9.66
N GLN A 463 29.58 9.38 -8.68
CA GLN A 463 28.53 8.40 -8.48
C GLN A 463 27.50 8.46 -9.63
N ALA A 464 27.16 9.66 -10.11
CA ALA A 464 26.30 9.85 -11.29
C ALA A 464 26.93 9.25 -12.55
N ASN A 465 28.24 9.46 -12.76
CA ASN A 465 29.01 8.83 -13.84
C ASN A 465 28.92 7.31 -13.80
N THR A 466 29.07 6.74 -12.60
CA THR A 466 29.08 5.29 -12.39
C THR A 466 27.75 4.66 -12.77
N ILE A 467 26.62 5.24 -12.35
CA ILE A 467 25.30 4.79 -12.78
C ILE A 467 25.10 5.01 -14.28
N ALA A 468 25.45 6.19 -14.79
CA ALA A 468 25.29 6.54 -16.20
C ALA A 468 25.94 5.50 -17.13
N LYS A 469 27.19 5.11 -16.84
CA LYS A 469 27.94 4.08 -17.58
C LYS A 469 27.30 2.70 -17.57
N SER A 470 26.53 2.41 -16.54
CA SER A 470 25.83 1.14 -16.45
C SER A 470 24.52 1.17 -17.22
N ILE A 471 23.67 2.18 -16.98
CA ILE A 471 22.37 2.27 -17.64
C ILE A 471 22.53 2.45 -19.15
N GLU A 472 23.58 3.15 -19.63
CA GLU A 472 23.81 3.36 -21.08
C GLU A 472 24.01 2.05 -21.87
N LYS A 473 24.33 0.93 -21.20
CA LYS A 473 24.47 -0.40 -21.83
C LYS A 473 23.13 -1.09 -22.07
N ASN A 474 22.08 -0.70 -21.36
CA ASN A 474 20.74 -1.31 -21.44
C ASN A 474 19.89 -0.64 -22.51
N LEU A 475 20.13 -0.97 -23.78
CA LEU A 475 19.50 -0.30 -24.93
C LEU A 475 18.00 -0.59 -25.11
N ASN A 476 17.45 -1.56 -24.36
CA ASN A 476 16.03 -1.97 -24.40
C ASN A 476 15.11 -1.10 -23.54
N ILE A 477 15.65 -0.12 -22.81
CA ILE A 477 14.87 0.72 -21.90
C ILE A 477 13.84 1.56 -22.67
N ILE A 478 12.58 1.41 -22.28
CA ILE A 478 11.41 2.16 -22.77
C ILE A 478 10.94 3.17 -21.71
N GLN A 479 11.12 2.86 -20.43
CA GLN A 479 10.83 3.77 -19.33
C GLN A 479 12.06 3.94 -18.44
N LEU A 480 12.50 5.18 -18.25
CA LEU A 480 13.55 5.54 -17.31
C LEU A 480 13.07 6.60 -16.33
N ARG A 481 13.13 6.28 -15.03
CA ARG A 481 12.83 7.21 -13.94
C ARG A 481 13.99 7.27 -12.97
N LEU A 482 14.61 8.43 -12.83
CA LEU A 482 15.73 8.66 -11.93
C LEU A 482 15.39 9.78 -10.95
N ASP A 483 15.29 9.43 -9.67
CA ASP A 483 15.18 10.42 -8.59
C ASP A 483 16.55 10.62 -7.94
N LEU A 484 17.17 11.74 -8.27
CA LEU A 484 18.48 12.19 -7.79
C LEU A 484 18.34 13.44 -6.90
N ARG A 485 17.15 13.72 -6.37
CA ARG A 485 16.85 14.92 -5.59
C ARG A 485 17.68 15.05 -4.32
N SER A 486 17.94 16.30 -3.91
CA SER A 486 18.60 16.65 -2.64
C SER A 486 19.95 15.92 -2.48
N ASN A 487 20.79 16.00 -3.50
CA ASN A 487 22.12 15.42 -3.54
C ASN A 487 23.15 16.53 -3.86
N SER A 488 24.39 16.14 -4.18
CA SER A 488 25.51 17.04 -4.46
C SER A 488 25.95 16.90 -5.92
N ILE A 489 24.99 16.87 -6.84
CA ILE A 489 25.23 16.77 -8.29
C ILE A 489 25.37 18.17 -8.88
N TYR A 490 26.34 18.35 -9.78
CA TYR A 490 26.58 19.55 -10.57
C TYR A 490 26.38 19.26 -12.07
N SER A 491 26.78 20.19 -12.94
CA SER A 491 26.64 20.04 -14.39
C SER A 491 27.34 18.79 -14.94
N GLU A 492 28.50 18.41 -14.38
CA GLU A 492 29.26 17.24 -14.86
C GLU A 492 28.52 15.92 -14.61
N GLY A 493 27.96 15.74 -13.41
CA GLY A 493 27.14 14.56 -13.09
C GLY A 493 25.92 14.45 -14.01
N VAL A 494 25.27 15.58 -14.29
CA VAL A 494 24.16 15.64 -15.25
C VAL A 494 24.60 15.32 -16.68
N ALA A 495 25.79 15.75 -17.10
CA ALA A 495 26.33 15.44 -18.42
C ALA A 495 26.50 13.92 -18.64
N TYR A 496 26.96 13.19 -17.63
CA TYR A 496 27.05 11.74 -17.71
C TYR A 496 25.68 11.08 -17.90
N ILE A 497 24.67 11.51 -17.12
CA ILE A 497 23.30 11.00 -17.24
C ILE A 497 22.70 11.35 -18.61
N ALA A 498 22.90 12.58 -19.08
CA ALA A 498 22.48 13.03 -20.39
C ALA A 498 23.04 12.13 -21.49
N LYS A 499 24.36 11.89 -21.47
CA LYS A 499 25.05 11.00 -22.43
C LYS A 499 24.50 9.58 -22.44
N ALA A 500 24.14 9.04 -21.27
CA ALA A 500 23.52 7.74 -21.18
C ALA A 500 22.13 7.73 -21.83
N ILE A 501 21.32 8.76 -21.56
CA ILE A 501 19.98 8.91 -22.14
C ILE A 501 20.04 8.87 -23.66
N GLU A 502 21.02 9.55 -24.29
CA GLU A 502 21.18 9.60 -25.76
C GLU A 502 21.22 8.24 -26.45
N LYS A 503 21.59 7.17 -25.73
CA LYS A 503 21.73 5.82 -26.28
C LYS A 503 20.39 5.11 -26.50
N TYR A 504 19.35 5.50 -25.77
CA TYR A 504 18.05 4.82 -25.86
C TYR A 504 17.29 5.25 -27.10
N LYS A 505 16.95 4.29 -27.96
CA LYS A 505 16.22 4.54 -29.22
C LYS A 505 14.70 4.49 -29.06
N ASN A 506 14.22 3.76 -28.05
CA ASN A 506 12.80 3.42 -27.86
C ASN A 506 12.22 4.02 -26.57
N LEU A 507 12.84 5.09 -26.03
CA LEU A 507 12.39 5.71 -24.79
C LEU A 507 11.04 6.41 -24.98
N ILE A 508 10.04 6.01 -24.21
CA ILE A 508 8.66 6.51 -24.26
C ILE A 508 8.29 7.30 -23.00
N ASP A 509 8.78 6.89 -21.83
CA ASP A 509 8.54 7.55 -20.53
C ASP A 509 9.88 7.91 -19.89
N LEU A 510 10.15 9.20 -19.77
CA LEU A 510 11.35 9.72 -19.14
C LEU A 510 10.97 10.62 -17.97
N ASN A 511 11.47 10.29 -16.78
CA ASN A 511 11.33 11.12 -15.59
C ASN A 511 12.69 11.34 -14.93
N LEU A 512 13.11 12.60 -14.82
CA LEU A 512 14.37 12.98 -14.18
C LEU A 512 14.07 14.01 -13.08
N ASP A 513 14.32 13.62 -11.83
CA ASP A 513 14.24 14.53 -10.69
C ASP A 513 15.64 14.89 -10.20
N PHE A 514 16.06 16.11 -10.52
CA PHE A 514 17.30 16.71 -10.05
C PHE A 514 17.08 17.84 -9.04
N CYS A 515 15.89 17.98 -8.47
CA CYS A 515 15.57 19.08 -7.56
C CYS A 515 16.59 19.21 -6.42
N GLU A 516 16.85 20.44 -5.98
CA GLU A 516 17.76 20.74 -4.86
C GLU A 516 19.21 20.25 -5.08
N ASN A 517 19.68 20.22 -6.35
CA ASN A 517 21.09 20.04 -6.73
C ASN A 517 21.67 21.35 -7.31
N ASN A 518 22.98 21.42 -7.57
CA ASN A 518 23.63 22.63 -8.08
C ASN A 518 24.04 22.50 -9.56
N ILE A 519 23.05 22.30 -10.43
CA ILE A 519 23.26 21.91 -11.84
C ILE A 519 23.75 23.07 -12.70
N GLY A 520 23.16 24.26 -12.54
CA GLY A 520 23.46 25.42 -13.36
C GLY A 520 23.01 25.30 -14.82
N LEU A 521 23.36 26.31 -15.62
CA LEU A 521 23.02 26.37 -17.05
C LEU A 521 23.59 25.19 -17.85
N ASP A 522 24.86 24.84 -17.64
CA ASP A 522 25.55 23.85 -18.47
C ASP A 522 24.90 22.46 -18.36
N GLY A 523 24.52 22.03 -17.14
CA GLY A 523 23.82 20.76 -16.99
C GLY A 523 22.42 20.76 -17.63
N ALA A 524 21.72 21.89 -17.65
CA ALA A 524 20.47 22.01 -18.41
C ALA A 524 20.70 21.93 -19.92
N ILE A 525 21.82 22.45 -20.43
CA ILE A 525 22.20 22.34 -21.84
C ILE A 525 22.42 20.88 -22.22
N GLU A 526 23.14 20.12 -21.40
CA GLU A 526 23.39 18.69 -21.64
C GLU A 526 22.08 17.89 -21.69
N ILE A 527 21.15 18.14 -20.77
CA ILE A 527 19.83 17.49 -20.81
C ILE A 527 19.03 17.90 -22.05
N GLY A 528 19.05 19.17 -22.44
CA GLY A 528 18.43 19.61 -23.69
C GLY A 528 19.01 18.87 -24.91
N ASN A 529 20.34 18.76 -24.99
CA ASN A 529 21.01 18.02 -26.08
C ASN A 529 20.62 16.54 -26.10
N ALA A 530 20.51 15.90 -24.94
CA ALA A 530 20.08 14.52 -24.87
C ALA A 530 18.63 14.35 -25.32
N LEU A 531 17.75 15.24 -24.88
CA LEU A 531 16.34 15.23 -25.27
C LEU A 531 16.16 15.45 -26.78
N GLN A 532 16.95 16.30 -27.44
CA GLN A 532 16.86 16.50 -28.89
C GLN A 532 16.86 15.18 -29.69
N LYS A 533 17.54 14.15 -29.18
CA LYS A 533 17.61 12.84 -29.84
C LYS A 533 16.35 11.99 -29.62
N GLN A 534 15.56 12.24 -28.56
CA GLN A 534 14.57 11.28 -28.02
C GLN A 534 13.13 11.56 -28.45
N LYS A 535 12.89 11.41 -29.76
CA LYS A 535 11.63 11.80 -30.42
C LYS A 535 10.40 10.95 -30.07
N ASN A 536 10.59 9.79 -29.44
CA ASN A 536 9.51 8.83 -29.13
C ASN A 536 8.84 9.05 -27.76
N ILE A 537 9.28 10.06 -27.00
CA ILE A 537 8.76 10.31 -25.65
C ILE A 537 7.30 10.76 -25.71
N SER A 538 6.43 10.03 -25.03
CA SER A 538 5.01 10.37 -24.84
C SER A 538 4.67 10.81 -23.41
N LYS A 539 5.57 10.54 -22.45
CA LYS A 539 5.47 10.97 -21.06
C LYS A 539 6.80 11.55 -20.61
N LEU A 540 6.80 12.82 -20.19
CA LEU A 540 8.01 13.53 -19.82
C LEU A 540 7.84 14.21 -18.45
N GLY A 541 8.73 13.88 -17.53
CA GLY A 541 8.89 14.55 -16.24
C GLY A 541 10.30 15.13 -16.11
N LEU A 542 10.41 16.45 -16.01
CA LEU A 542 11.69 17.13 -15.78
C LEU A 542 11.57 18.01 -14.56
N PHE A 543 12.29 17.66 -13.49
CA PHE A 543 12.21 18.37 -12.22
C PHE A 543 13.57 18.98 -11.86
N PHE A 544 13.62 20.30 -11.93
CA PHE A 544 14.78 21.16 -11.76
C PHE A 544 14.53 22.22 -10.69
N ASN A 545 13.69 21.95 -9.70
CA ASN A 545 13.39 22.92 -8.64
C ASN A 545 14.67 23.33 -7.91
N GLN A 546 14.96 24.63 -7.83
CA GLN A 546 16.14 25.16 -7.15
C GLN A 546 17.44 24.51 -7.65
N THR A 547 17.69 24.62 -8.96
CA THR A 547 18.89 24.05 -9.62
C THR A 547 19.76 25.08 -10.35
N GLN A 548 19.36 26.34 -10.29
CA GLN A 548 20.09 27.49 -10.84
C GLN A 548 20.26 27.45 -12.38
N ILE A 549 19.35 26.78 -13.10
CA ILE A 549 19.43 26.65 -14.57
C ILE A 549 19.17 27.96 -15.32
N GLY A 550 18.50 28.93 -14.68
CA GLY A 550 18.15 30.21 -15.28
C GLY A 550 17.18 30.10 -16.46
N MET A 551 16.87 31.25 -17.04
CA MET A 551 16.06 31.36 -18.26
C MET A 551 16.67 30.60 -19.46
N ASN A 552 17.99 30.70 -19.65
CA ASN A 552 18.66 30.08 -20.79
C ASN A 552 18.64 28.54 -20.72
N GLY A 553 18.75 27.97 -19.51
CA GLY A 553 18.64 26.53 -19.33
C GLY A 553 17.23 26.03 -19.66
N VAL A 554 16.20 26.73 -19.19
CA VAL A 554 14.81 26.43 -19.57
C VAL A 554 14.61 26.55 -21.07
N LYS A 555 15.04 27.66 -21.69
CA LYS A 555 14.95 27.88 -23.14
C LYS A 555 15.56 26.72 -23.93
N LYS A 556 16.75 26.26 -23.53
CA LYS A 556 17.41 25.13 -24.16
C LYS A 556 16.60 23.85 -24.00
N ILE A 557 16.19 23.49 -22.78
CA ILE A 557 15.41 22.27 -22.54
C ILE A 557 14.11 22.27 -23.35
N VAL A 558 13.29 23.33 -23.24
CA VAL A 558 11.96 23.35 -23.85
C VAL A 558 12.01 23.52 -25.38
N GLY A 559 13.06 24.18 -25.89
CA GLY A 559 13.30 24.29 -27.33
C GLY A 559 13.57 22.94 -27.98
N GLU A 560 14.32 22.05 -27.31
CA GLU A 560 14.69 20.75 -27.88
C GLU A 560 13.56 19.71 -27.83
N ILE A 561 12.54 19.93 -26.98
CA ILE A 561 11.36 19.05 -26.93
C ILE A 561 10.16 19.59 -27.73
N GLN A 562 10.29 20.74 -28.38
CA GLN A 562 9.17 21.41 -29.07
C GLN A 562 8.40 20.49 -30.04
N ASP A 563 9.11 19.55 -30.69
CA ASP A 563 8.53 18.63 -31.67
C ASP A 563 7.87 17.37 -31.09
N TYR A 564 7.74 17.24 -29.76
CA TYR A 564 7.13 16.06 -29.10
C TYR A 564 5.60 16.04 -29.19
N LYS A 565 5.04 16.06 -30.39
CA LYS A 565 3.59 16.23 -30.66
C LYS A 565 2.70 15.09 -30.14
N HIS A 566 3.29 13.95 -29.80
CA HIS A 566 2.59 12.78 -29.24
C HIS A 566 2.57 12.75 -27.71
N ILE A 567 3.06 13.80 -27.04
CA ILE A 567 3.07 13.86 -25.58
C ILE A 567 1.65 13.89 -25.00
N THR A 568 1.42 13.06 -23.99
CA THR A 568 0.12 12.90 -23.31
C THR A 568 0.18 13.23 -21.83
N ASP A 569 1.36 13.13 -21.20
CA ASP A 569 1.63 13.49 -19.81
C ASP A 569 2.93 14.32 -19.75
N LEU A 570 2.82 15.57 -19.35
CA LEU A 570 3.96 16.49 -19.22
C LEU A 570 4.01 17.07 -17.82
N SER A 571 5.17 16.96 -17.17
CA SER A 571 5.45 17.54 -15.88
C SER A 571 6.77 18.30 -15.91
N LEU A 572 6.72 19.61 -15.73
CA LEU A 572 7.90 20.49 -15.70
C LEU A 572 7.95 21.22 -14.36
N ASP A 573 9.01 20.98 -13.57
CA ASP A 573 9.32 21.79 -12.38
C ASP A 573 10.56 22.62 -12.62
N PHE A 574 10.35 23.91 -12.92
CA PHE A 574 11.41 24.91 -13.01
C PHE A 574 11.32 25.93 -11.89
N GLY A 575 10.64 25.63 -10.78
CA GLY A 575 10.44 26.58 -9.69
C GLY A 575 11.76 27.00 -9.03
N ASN A 576 11.85 28.27 -8.63
CA ASN A 576 13.02 28.85 -7.97
C ASN A 576 14.30 28.78 -8.83
N ASN A 577 14.21 29.19 -10.11
CA ASN A 577 15.34 29.25 -11.04
C ASN A 577 15.49 30.60 -11.73
N SER A 578 14.76 31.64 -11.30
CA SER A 578 14.83 32.99 -11.88
C SER A 578 14.62 33.01 -13.40
N ILE A 579 13.61 32.30 -13.89
CA ILE A 579 13.40 32.12 -15.35
C ILE A 579 12.79 33.36 -16.03
N GLY A 580 12.13 34.25 -15.27
CA GLY A 580 11.52 35.49 -15.76
C GLY A 580 10.38 35.28 -16.78
N VAL A 581 9.95 36.39 -17.38
CA VAL A 581 8.90 36.43 -18.42
C VAL A 581 9.30 35.63 -19.66
N GLU A 582 10.54 35.81 -20.12
CA GLU A 582 11.09 35.17 -21.32
C GLU A 582 11.19 33.65 -21.18
N GLY A 583 11.54 33.14 -19.99
CA GLY A 583 11.53 31.70 -19.72
C GLY A 583 10.12 31.13 -19.82
N ALA A 584 9.11 31.86 -19.35
CA ALA A 584 7.71 31.47 -19.52
C ALA A 584 7.28 31.51 -20.99
N TYR A 585 7.71 32.50 -21.79
CA TYR A 585 7.45 32.52 -23.23
C TYR A 585 8.02 31.30 -23.96
N CYS A 586 9.24 30.88 -23.61
CA CYS A 586 9.83 29.67 -24.18
C CYS A 586 8.97 28.44 -23.87
N ILE A 587 8.50 28.30 -22.62
CA ILE A 587 7.60 27.21 -22.22
C ILE A 587 6.28 27.30 -23.01
N SER A 588 5.67 28.49 -23.11
CA SER A 588 4.42 28.71 -23.83
C SER A 588 4.50 28.28 -25.28
N ASN A 589 5.58 28.65 -26.00
CA ASN A 589 5.76 28.30 -27.39
C ASN A 589 5.82 26.78 -27.59
N THR A 590 6.52 26.07 -26.71
CA THR A 590 6.56 24.61 -26.71
C THR A 590 5.19 23.99 -26.44
N LEU A 591 4.44 24.51 -25.44
CA LEU A 591 3.12 23.99 -25.08
C LEU A 591 2.08 24.16 -26.19
N GLN A 592 2.19 25.18 -27.04
CA GLN A 592 1.23 25.39 -28.14
C GLN A 592 1.11 24.18 -29.08
N GLU A 593 2.19 23.40 -29.22
CA GLU A 593 2.26 22.22 -30.10
C GLU A 593 1.60 20.96 -29.49
N TYR A 594 1.38 20.91 -28.17
CA TYR A 594 1.01 19.68 -27.46
C TYR A 594 -0.50 19.48 -27.28
N LYS A 595 -1.23 19.36 -28.38
CA LYS A 595 -2.71 19.26 -28.37
C LYS A 595 -3.27 17.96 -27.78
N ASN A 596 -2.44 16.91 -27.64
CA ASN A 596 -2.84 15.59 -27.14
C ASN A 596 -2.67 15.42 -25.61
N LEU A 597 -2.31 16.49 -24.89
CA LEU A 597 -2.10 16.42 -23.45
C LEU A 597 -3.38 16.04 -22.72
N THR A 598 -3.27 15.00 -21.89
CA THR A 598 -4.30 14.58 -20.95
C THR A 598 -3.97 15.03 -19.53
N LYS A 599 -2.68 15.20 -19.23
CA LYS A 599 -2.16 15.65 -17.93
C LYS A 599 -1.05 16.68 -18.14
N LEU A 600 -1.22 17.84 -17.54
CA LEU A 600 -0.20 18.90 -17.52
C LEU A 600 0.09 19.32 -16.09
N ARG A 601 1.37 19.32 -15.72
CA ARG A 601 1.85 19.83 -14.43
C ARG A 601 2.98 20.82 -14.65
N LEU A 602 2.74 22.07 -14.25
CA LEU A 602 3.73 23.15 -14.31
C LEU A 602 3.99 23.66 -12.90
N TYR A 603 5.21 23.46 -12.42
CA TYR A 603 5.68 23.97 -11.14
C TYR A 603 6.68 25.08 -11.39
N LEU A 604 6.21 26.32 -11.27
CA LEU A 604 6.94 27.52 -11.69
C LEU A 604 7.01 28.57 -10.58
N LYS A 605 6.89 28.14 -9.32
CA LYS A 605 6.93 29.03 -8.14
C LYS A 605 8.22 29.88 -8.09
N LYS A 606 8.14 31.10 -7.57
CA LYS A 606 9.29 32.00 -7.30
C LYS A 606 10.20 32.23 -8.51
N ASN A 607 9.63 32.67 -9.63
CA ASN A 607 10.37 32.82 -10.89
C ASN A 607 10.25 34.20 -11.55
N GLN A 608 9.51 35.13 -10.94
CA GLN A 608 9.32 36.48 -11.49
C GLN A 608 8.73 36.45 -12.91
N ILE A 609 7.79 35.53 -13.17
CA ILE A 609 7.18 35.34 -14.50
C ILE A 609 6.36 36.56 -14.94
N GLY A 610 5.75 37.27 -14.00
CA GLY A 610 4.92 38.44 -14.26
C GLY A 610 3.63 38.13 -15.01
N VAL A 611 2.82 39.17 -15.20
CA VAL A 611 1.53 39.13 -15.93
C VAL A 611 1.71 38.58 -17.34
N ASN A 612 2.68 39.10 -18.08
CA ASN A 612 2.89 38.79 -19.49
C ASN A 612 3.28 37.33 -19.73
N GLY A 613 4.16 36.78 -18.88
CA GLY A 613 4.57 35.39 -18.99
C GLY A 613 3.41 34.44 -18.68
N VAL A 614 2.59 34.76 -17.67
CA VAL A 614 1.38 33.98 -17.37
C VAL A 614 0.33 34.09 -18.47
N ASN A 615 0.14 35.25 -19.08
CA ASN A 615 -0.77 35.42 -20.21
C ASN A 615 -0.38 34.49 -21.36
N SER A 616 0.90 34.44 -21.74
CA SER A 616 1.37 33.51 -22.76
C SER A 616 1.21 32.05 -22.37
N LEU A 617 1.46 31.69 -21.10
CA LEU A 617 1.23 30.32 -20.62
C LEU A 617 -0.25 29.94 -20.75
N ALA A 618 -1.15 30.78 -20.28
CA ALA A 618 -2.58 30.54 -20.35
C ALA A 618 -3.08 30.42 -21.80
N ASN A 619 -2.64 31.31 -22.69
CA ASN A 619 -2.99 31.24 -24.10
C ASN A 619 -2.46 29.98 -24.78
N ALA A 620 -1.31 29.45 -24.36
CA ALA A 620 -0.76 28.22 -24.92
C ALA A 620 -1.59 26.98 -24.57
N ILE A 621 -2.17 26.95 -23.37
CA ILE A 621 -2.88 25.78 -22.84
C ILE A 621 -4.41 25.84 -22.99
N GLN A 622 -4.97 26.97 -23.43
CA GLN A 622 -6.42 27.22 -23.41
C GLN A 622 -7.25 26.22 -24.24
N ASP A 623 -6.69 25.60 -25.28
CA ASP A 623 -7.43 24.77 -26.24
C ASP A 623 -7.22 23.25 -26.03
N TYR A 624 -6.74 22.83 -24.86
CA TYR A 624 -6.53 21.41 -24.56
C TYR A 624 -7.84 20.69 -24.20
N GLN A 625 -8.52 20.15 -25.21
CA GLN A 625 -9.83 19.48 -25.05
C GLN A 625 -9.77 18.13 -24.29
N ASN A 626 -8.62 17.47 -24.31
CA ASN A 626 -8.41 16.16 -23.68
C ASN A 626 -7.88 16.26 -22.24
N LEU A 627 -7.69 17.48 -21.73
CA LEU A 627 -7.05 17.70 -20.43
C LEU A 627 -7.99 17.27 -19.30
N THR A 628 -7.58 16.24 -18.57
CA THR A 628 -8.31 15.73 -17.38
C THR A 628 -7.63 16.15 -16.09
N HIS A 629 -6.34 16.46 -16.12
CA HIS A 629 -5.56 16.87 -14.96
C HIS A 629 -4.72 18.11 -15.27
N LEU A 630 -4.92 19.19 -14.50
CA LEU A 630 -4.13 20.40 -14.58
C LEU A 630 -3.56 20.75 -13.21
N THR A 631 -2.24 20.85 -13.14
CA THR A 631 -1.54 21.45 -12.01
C THR A 631 -0.77 22.67 -12.49
N LEU A 632 -1.09 23.84 -11.93
CA LEU A 632 -0.42 25.10 -12.26
C LEU A 632 -0.02 25.81 -10.98
N PHE A 633 1.25 25.67 -10.60
CA PHE A 633 1.80 26.25 -9.37
C PHE A 633 2.67 27.46 -9.72
N LEU A 634 2.10 28.64 -9.53
CA LEU A 634 2.68 29.94 -9.88
C LEU A 634 2.88 30.84 -8.66
N ARG A 635 2.96 30.29 -7.45
CA ARG A 635 3.24 31.06 -6.22
C ARG A 635 4.40 32.06 -6.39
N LYS A 636 4.25 33.31 -5.89
CA LYS A 636 5.28 34.35 -5.92
C LYS A 636 5.81 34.65 -7.33
N ASN A 637 4.92 34.99 -8.26
CA ASN A 637 5.25 35.37 -9.64
C ASN A 637 4.69 36.71 -10.11
N GLN A 638 4.06 37.51 -9.24
CA GLN A 638 3.53 38.83 -9.59
C GLN A 638 2.50 38.77 -10.73
N ILE A 639 1.52 37.87 -10.58
CA ILE A 639 0.53 37.55 -11.62
C ILE A 639 -0.53 38.66 -11.76
N GLY A 640 -0.95 39.25 -10.65
CA GLY A 640 -2.00 40.27 -10.62
C GLY A 640 -3.36 39.79 -11.14
N ILE A 641 -4.26 40.75 -11.35
CA ILE A 641 -5.62 40.53 -11.86
C ILE A 641 -5.57 40.04 -13.32
N ASP A 642 -4.80 40.70 -14.19
CA ASP A 642 -4.73 40.39 -15.62
C ASP A 642 -4.15 38.99 -15.93
N GLY A 643 -3.13 38.58 -15.17
CA GLY A 643 -2.59 37.23 -15.29
C GLY A 643 -3.62 36.19 -14.84
N THR A 644 -4.38 36.50 -13.78
CA THR A 644 -5.47 35.65 -13.30
C THR A 644 -6.57 35.54 -14.34
N LYS A 645 -7.00 36.65 -14.94
CA LYS A 645 -7.96 36.69 -16.05
C LYS A 645 -7.53 35.82 -17.22
N SER A 646 -6.25 35.80 -17.54
CA SER A 646 -5.70 34.94 -18.60
C SER A 646 -5.83 33.46 -18.23
N ILE A 647 -5.46 33.07 -17.01
CA ILE A 647 -5.65 31.70 -16.49
C ILE A 647 -7.13 31.31 -16.52
N SER A 648 -8.03 32.20 -16.11
CA SER A 648 -9.47 31.94 -16.07
C SER A 648 -10.03 31.63 -17.45
N LYS A 649 -9.62 32.38 -18.49
CA LYS A 649 -10.03 32.11 -19.88
C LYS A 649 -9.64 30.71 -20.36
N ALA A 650 -8.48 30.21 -19.93
CA ALA A 650 -8.07 28.84 -20.25
C ALA A 650 -8.93 27.80 -19.53
N ILE A 651 -9.14 27.99 -18.21
CA ILE A 651 -9.92 27.07 -17.38
C ILE A 651 -11.38 26.95 -17.85
N GLU A 652 -11.96 28.06 -18.30
CA GLU A 652 -13.34 28.13 -18.80
C GLU A 652 -13.61 27.15 -19.95
N LYS A 653 -12.58 26.77 -20.71
CA LYS A 653 -12.67 25.87 -21.87
C LYS A 653 -12.52 24.38 -21.53
N TYR A 654 -12.13 24.02 -20.32
CA TYR A 654 -11.83 22.61 -19.98
C TYR A 654 -13.07 21.84 -19.55
N GLU A 655 -13.76 21.20 -20.49
CA GLU A 655 -15.00 20.46 -20.22
C GLU A 655 -14.77 19.14 -19.44
N ASN A 656 -13.62 18.50 -19.64
CA ASN A 656 -13.30 17.17 -19.11
C ASN A 656 -12.39 17.18 -17.87
N ILE A 657 -12.10 18.35 -17.29
CA ILE A 657 -11.18 18.46 -16.16
C ILE A 657 -11.75 17.77 -14.92
N GLN A 658 -10.97 16.84 -14.35
CA GLN A 658 -11.33 16.04 -13.18
C GLN A 658 -10.50 16.43 -11.95
N GLU A 659 -9.23 16.78 -12.18
CA GLU A 659 -8.32 17.26 -11.14
C GLU A 659 -7.76 18.64 -11.52
N LEU A 660 -8.10 19.64 -10.72
CA LEU A 660 -7.61 21.01 -10.90
C LEU A 660 -6.86 21.46 -9.65
N SER A 661 -5.59 21.79 -9.82
CA SER A 661 -4.69 22.24 -8.75
C SER A 661 -4.02 23.55 -9.11
N LEU A 662 -4.43 24.62 -8.43
CA LEU A 662 -3.92 25.97 -8.65
C LEU A 662 -3.25 26.47 -7.38
N ASP A 663 -1.94 26.75 -7.45
CA ASP A 663 -1.25 27.51 -6.42
C ASP A 663 -0.91 28.90 -6.96
N LEU A 664 -1.76 29.86 -6.61
CA LEU A 664 -1.65 31.25 -6.99
C LEU A 664 -1.31 32.13 -5.78
N SER A 665 -0.77 31.55 -4.70
CA SER A 665 -0.45 32.29 -3.48
C SER A 665 0.60 33.40 -3.71
N ASP A 666 0.45 34.52 -2.99
CA ASP A 666 1.39 35.64 -3.00
C ASP A 666 1.60 36.21 -4.42
N ASN A 667 0.51 36.66 -5.04
CA ASN A 667 0.48 37.15 -6.43
C ASN A 667 -0.34 38.43 -6.64
N GLN A 668 -0.81 39.07 -5.57
CA GLN A 668 -1.53 40.35 -5.63
C GLN A 668 -2.82 40.28 -6.50
N ILE A 669 -3.60 39.22 -6.31
CA ILE A 669 -4.78 38.93 -7.16
C ILE A 669 -5.99 39.80 -6.80
N GLY A 670 -6.22 40.08 -5.51
CA GLY A 670 -7.37 40.84 -5.03
C GLY A 670 -8.73 40.18 -5.34
N ASP A 671 -9.81 40.86 -4.98
CA ASP A 671 -11.18 40.35 -5.22
C ASP A 671 -11.52 40.22 -6.70
N GLU A 672 -11.14 41.21 -7.52
CA GLU A 672 -11.45 41.21 -8.95
C GLU A 672 -10.87 39.98 -9.65
N GLY A 673 -9.59 39.67 -9.41
CA GLY A 673 -8.97 38.47 -9.96
C GLY A 673 -9.62 37.18 -9.45
N THR A 674 -9.99 37.13 -8.16
CA THR A 674 -10.72 35.99 -7.59
C THR A 674 -12.08 35.81 -8.23
N ILE A 675 -12.87 36.88 -8.39
CA ILE A 675 -14.19 36.85 -9.04
C ILE A 675 -14.08 36.27 -10.45
N ILE A 676 -13.12 36.77 -11.25
CA ILE A 676 -12.91 36.30 -12.63
C ILE A 676 -12.59 34.80 -12.66
N LEU A 677 -11.72 34.32 -11.76
CA LEU A 677 -11.41 32.89 -11.68
C LEU A 677 -12.61 32.07 -11.21
N SER A 678 -13.34 32.53 -10.22
CA SER A 678 -14.53 31.86 -9.69
C SER A 678 -15.61 31.69 -10.76
N THR A 679 -15.85 32.70 -11.59
CA THR A 679 -16.78 32.59 -12.72
C THR A 679 -16.37 31.51 -13.71
N ALA A 680 -15.08 31.40 -14.04
CA ALA A 680 -14.58 30.35 -14.91
C ALA A 680 -14.71 28.95 -14.27
N LEU A 681 -14.30 28.82 -13.00
CA LEU A 681 -14.34 27.56 -12.24
C LEU A 681 -15.75 26.95 -12.19
N ALA A 682 -16.78 27.78 -12.06
CA ALA A 682 -18.17 27.34 -11.97
C ALA A 682 -18.63 26.48 -13.18
N LYS A 683 -17.95 26.56 -14.33
CA LYS A 683 -18.26 25.77 -15.53
C LYS A 683 -17.73 24.35 -15.48
N ASN A 684 -16.73 24.06 -14.65
CA ASN A 684 -16.01 22.79 -14.66
C ASN A 684 -16.63 21.75 -13.70
N GLN A 685 -17.88 21.35 -13.95
CA GLN A 685 -18.69 20.50 -13.04
C GLN A 685 -18.18 19.05 -12.88
N ASN A 686 -17.19 18.64 -13.68
CA ASN A 686 -16.57 17.30 -13.63
C ASN A 686 -15.45 17.18 -12.58
N ILE A 687 -15.06 18.28 -11.93
CA ILE A 687 -13.99 18.29 -10.94
C ILE A 687 -14.35 17.40 -9.74
N SER A 688 -13.49 16.42 -9.46
CA SER A 688 -13.57 15.54 -8.30
C SER A 688 -12.50 15.85 -7.24
N TYR A 689 -11.38 16.45 -7.66
CA TYR A 689 -10.31 16.97 -6.82
C TYR A 689 -10.04 18.43 -7.15
N LEU A 690 -10.27 19.30 -6.17
CA LEU A 690 -9.99 20.72 -6.28
C LEU A 690 -8.97 21.16 -5.22
N LEU A 691 -7.85 21.70 -5.68
CA LEU A 691 -6.91 22.45 -4.86
C LEU A 691 -6.85 23.89 -5.36
N ILE A 692 -7.22 24.83 -4.50
CA ILE A 692 -7.02 26.26 -4.74
C ILE A 692 -6.25 26.83 -3.56
N ASN A 693 -5.07 27.37 -3.85
CA ASN A 693 -4.28 28.13 -2.89
C ASN A 693 -4.20 29.60 -3.33
N PHE A 694 -4.92 30.44 -2.57
CA PHE A 694 -5.04 31.87 -2.74
C PHE A 694 -4.42 32.67 -1.59
N SER A 695 -3.58 32.03 -0.79
CA SER A 695 -2.98 32.66 0.39
C SER A 695 -2.22 33.95 0.04
N GLN A 696 -2.31 34.96 0.90
CA GLN A 696 -1.58 36.23 0.75
C GLN A 696 -1.88 36.96 -0.58
N ASN A 697 -3.16 37.14 -0.92
CA ASN A 697 -3.60 37.80 -2.16
C ASN A 697 -4.51 39.01 -1.96
N GLN A 698 -4.69 39.49 -0.72
CA GLN A 698 -5.53 40.65 -0.40
C GLN A 698 -7.00 40.45 -0.79
N ILE A 699 -7.50 39.21 -0.66
CA ILE A 699 -8.90 38.87 -0.96
C ILE A 699 -9.78 39.29 0.23
N THR A 700 -10.89 39.96 -0.04
CA THR A 700 -11.87 40.36 0.97
C THR A 700 -13.09 39.43 0.95
N GLN A 701 -14.17 39.82 1.63
CA GLN A 701 -15.43 39.09 1.62
C GLN A 701 -16.01 38.90 0.21
N ASP A 702 -15.79 39.85 -0.70
CA ASP A 702 -16.42 39.84 -2.03
C ASP A 702 -15.80 38.74 -2.92
N GLY A 703 -14.47 38.62 -2.92
CA GLY A 703 -13.77 37.53 -3.59
C GLY A 703 -14.10 36.17 -2.98
N ALA A 704 -14.18 36.06 -1.64
CA ALA A 704 -14.64 34.82 -1.01
C ALA A 704 -16.08 34.45 -1.39
N ASN A 705 -16.98 35.43 -1.48
CA ASN A 705 -18.37 35.19 -1.86
C ASN A 705 -18.49 34.67 -3.31
N ALA A 706 -17.73 35.25 -4.24
CA ALA A 706 -17.67 34.76 -5.61
C ALA A 706 -17.11 33.34 -5.68
N LEU A 707 -16.06 33.05 -4.91
CA LEU A 707 -15.51 31.70 -4.81
C LEU A 707 -16.51 30.71 -4.25
N ALA A 708 -17.21 31.07 -3.17
CA ALA A 708 -18.30 30.27 -2.61
C ALA A 708 -19.36 29.94 -3.68
N THR A 709 -19.87 30.96 -4.37
CA THR A 709 -20.89 30.80 -5.42
C THR A 709 -20.41 29.85 -6.53
N SER A 710 -19.13 29.90 -6.90
CA SER A 710 -18.58 28.96 -7.89
C SER A 710 -18.52 27.51 -7.38
N LEU A 711 -18.12 27.32 -6.12
CA LEU A 711 -18.00 26.01 -5.49
C LEU A 711 -19.34 25.28 -5.41
N GLU A 712 -20.45 26.01 -5.26
CA GLU A 712 -21.80 25.43 -5.25
C GLU A 712 -22.14 24.61 -6.50
N ASN A 713 -21.50 24.92 -7.64
CA ASN A 713 -21.73 24.22 -8.89
C ASN A 713 -20.88 22.94 -9.04
N LEU A 714 -19.88 22.74 -8.16
CA LEU A 714 -18.89 21.67 -8.27
C LEU A 714 -19.27 20.44 -7.44
N LEU A 715 -20.47 19.91 -7.69
CA LEU A 715 -21.11 18.88 -6.86
C LEU A 715 -20.39 17.52 -6.81
N LYS A 716 -19.46 17.26 -7.76
CA LYS A 716 -18.67 16.02 -7.81
C LYS A 716 -17.41 16.06 -6.94
N ILE A 717 -17.11 17.16 -6.26
CA ILE A 717 -15.93 17.28 -5.41
C ILE A 717 -15.99 16.24 -4.28
N SER A 718 -15.00 15.35 -4.29
CA SER A 718 -14.78 14.34 -3.25
C SER A 718 -13.61 14.71 -2.31
N LYS A 719 -12.75 15.61 -2.77
CA LYS A 719 -11.55 16.08 -2.09
C LYS A 719 -11.39 17.57 -2.37
N LEU A 720 -11.54 18.39 -1.33
CA LEU A 720 -11.41 19.83 -1.40
C LEU A 720 -10.23 20.30 -0.55
N LYS A 721 -9.31 21.02 -1.17
CA LYS A 721 -8.24 21.75 -0.49
C LYS A 721 -8.35 23.23 -0.83
N LEU A 722 -8.91 23.99 0.10
CA LEU A 722 -9.09 25.44 -0.04
C LEU A 722 -8.18 26.15 0.96
N ILE A 723 -7.18 26.88 0.45
CA ILE A 723 -6.18 27.60 1.26
C ILE A 723 -6.33 29.09 0.98
N LEU A 724 -6.78 29.84 1.97
CA LEU A 724 -7.07 31.27 1.87
C LEU A 724 -6.30 32.09 2.93
N ASN A 725 -5.23 31.54 3.51
CA ASN A 725 -4.59 32.17 4.66
C ASN A 725 -3.94 33.53 4.35
N GLY A 726 -4.00 34.47 5.30
CA GLY A 726 -3.43 35.81 5.13
C GLY A 726 -4.17 36.65 4.09
N ASN A 727 -5.49 36.64 4.15
CA ASN A 727 -6.36 37.53 3.38
C ASN A 727 -7.25 38.32 4.38
N THR A 728 -8.31 38.98 3.92
CA THR A 728 -9.20 39.80 4.77
C THR A 728 -10.66 39.45 4.50
N LEU A 729 -10.98 38.15 4.50
CA LEU A 729 -12.31 37.64 4.15
C LEU A 729 -13.43 38.14 5.09
N GLY A 730 -13.09 38.37 6.36
CA GLY A 730 -14.08 38.69 7.38
C GLY A 730 -15.03 37.53 7.69
N CYS A 731 -16.01 37.83 8.53
CA CYS A 731 -17.08 36.90 8.88
C CYS A 731 -17.95 36.55 7.68
N GLN A 732 -18.35 37.55 6.88
CA GLN A 732 -19.28 37.32 5.78
C GLN A 732 -18.68 36.43 4.69
N GLY A 733 -17.43 36.66 4.30
CA GLY A 733 -16.75 35.81 3.32
C GLY A 733 -16.66 34.35 3.78
N SER A 734 -16.39 34.14 5.06
CA SER A 734 -16.34 32.80 5.66
C SER A 734 -17.72 32.13 5.73
N VAL A 735 -18.78 32.90 6.01
CA VAL A 735 -20.17 32.42 5.94
C VAL A 735 -20.52 32.00 4.51
N SER A 736 -20.17 32.78 3.50
CA SER A 736 -20.40 32.38 2.10
C SER A 736 -19.70 31.05 1.77
N ILE A 737 -18.43 30.88 2.16
CA ILE A 737 -17.71 29.62 1.97
C ILE A 737 -18.45 28.47 2.67
N SER A 738 -18.99 28.69 3.88
CA SER A 738 -19.77 27.67 4.58
C SER A 738 -21.03 27.23 3.84
N GLN A 739 -21.79 28.18 3.28
CA GLN A 739 -22.99 27.90 2.52
C GLN A 739 -22.67 27.04 1.29
N ALA A 740 -21.53 27.30 0.64
CA ALA A 740 -21.07 26.48 -0.47
C ALA A 740 -20.70 25.06 -0.03
N LEU A 741 -19.96 24.92 1.08
CA LEU A 741 -19.58 23.62 1.63
C LEU A 741 -20.79 22.77 2.01
N GLU A 742 -21.88 23.38 2.46
CA GLU A 742 -23.13 22.69 2.78
C GLU A 742 -23.76 22.03 1.56
N LYS A 743 -23.60 22.60 0.36
CA LYS A 743 -24.09 21.98 -0.89
C LYS A 743 -23.21 20.83 -1.38
N LEU A 744 -21.94 20.80 -0.98
CA LEU A 744 -20.95 19.82 -1.46
C LEU A 744 -21.00 18.49 -0.69
N GLN A 745 -22.04 17.69 -0.90
CA GLN A 745 -22.35 16.50 -0.11
C GLN A 745 -21.42 15.27 -0.30
N ASN A 746 -20.51 15.32 -1.28
CA ASN A 746 -19.61 14.20 -1.61
C ASN A 746 -18.21 14.30 -0.98
N ILE A 747 -17.93 15.34 -0.19
CA ILE A 747 -16.58 15.57 0.36
C ILE A 747 -16.21 14.48 1.36
N SER A 748 -15.18 13.69 1.00
CA SER A 748 -14.56 12.70 1.88
C SER A 748 -13.32 13.24 2.60
N LYS A 749 -12.66 14.24 2.00
CA LYS A 749 -11.48 14.91 2.54
C LYS A 749 -11.62 16.41 2.38
N LEU A 750 -11.69 17.12 3.51
CA LEU A 750 -11.73 18.57 3.56
C LEU A 750 -10.47 19.11 4.23
N TYR A 751 -9.73 19.96 3.51
CA TYR A 751 -8.70 20.83 4.06
C TYR A 751 -9.13 22.26 3.80
N LEU A 752 -9.38 22.99 4.87
CA LEU A 752 -9.78 24.39 4.82
C LEU A 752 -8.86 25.21 5.72
N ASP A 753 -8.12 26.13 5.11
CA ASP A 753 -7.26 27.06 5.84
C ASP A 753 -7.77 28.49 5.66
N LEU A 754 -8.38 29.01 6.73
CA LEU A 754 -8.86 30.38 6.87
C LEU A 754 -8.00 31.17 7.84
N SER A 755 -6.75 30.78 8.10
CA SER A 755 -5.88 31.47 9.07
C SER A 755 -5.63 32.92 8.66
N GLU A 756 -5.52 33.84 9.62
CA GLU A 756 -5.22 35.26 9.38
C GLU A 756 -6.23 35.90 8.40
N ASN A 757 -7.54 35.78 8.67
CA ASN A 757 -8.62 36.30 7.81
C ASN A 757 -9.70 37.12 8.52
N GLN A 758 -9.58 37.33 9.83
CA GLN A 758 -10.59 38.03 10.64
C GLN A 758 -11.97 37.33 10.54
N VAL A 759 -12.01 36.00 10.64
CA VAL A 759 -13.23 35.20 10.45
C VAL A 759 -14.35 35.52 11.46
N TYR A 760 -14.02 35.91 12.71
CA TYR A 760 -14.98 36.16 13.82
C TYR A 760 -16.04 35.04 14.02
N ILE A 761 -17.07 35.32 14.85
CA ILE A 761 -18.11 34.38 15.32
C ILE A 761 -18.81 33.62 14.17
N GLY A 762 -19.48 34.36 13.27
CA GLY A 762 -20.45 33.77 12.35
C GLY A 762 -19.80 32.88 11.29
N GLY A 763 -18.58 33.22 10.87
CA GLY A 763 -17.85 32.47 9.87
C GLY A 763 -17.46 31.08 10.35
N ALA A 764 -16.87 30.99 11.55
CA ALA A 764 -16.44 29.71 12.12
C ALA A 764 -17.64 28.79 12.39
N MET A 765 -18.73 29.34 12.94
CA MET A 765 -19.98 28.61 13.17
C MET A 765 -20.61 28.10 11.88
N GLY A 766 -20.65 28.94 10.83
CA GLY A 766 -21.14 28.54 9.51
C GLY A 766 -20.39 27.31 8.99
N ILE A 767 -19.05 27.35 9.03
CA ILE A 767 -18.21 26.23 8.60
C ILE A 767 -18.53 24.95 9.38
N ALA A 768 -18.72 25.05 10.69
CA ALA A 768 -19.08 23.90 11.52
C ALA A 768 -20.44 23.30 11.09
N ASN A 769 -21.46 24.14 10.90
CA ASN A 769 -22.79 23.72 10.43
C ASN A 769 -22.71 23.03 9.05
N ALA A 770 -21.95 23.60 8.12
CA ALA A 770 -21.75 23.02 6.80
C ALA A 770 -21.12 21.62 6.86
N ILE A 771 -20.14 21.43 7.75
CA ILE A 771 -19.49 20.14 7.99
C ILE A 771 -20.47 19.17 8.64
N GLN A 772 -21.32 19.63 9.56
CA GLN A 772 -22.33 18.80 10.21
C GLN A 772 -23.20 18.06 9.19
N ASN A 773 -23.57 18.75 8.11
CA ASN A 773 -24.45 18.21 7.08
C ASN A 773 -23.75 17.20 6.14
N ASN A 774 -22.41 17.11 6.14
CA ASN A 774 -21.64 16.33 5.16
C ASN A 774 -21.18 14.94 5.63
N LYS A 775 -22.06 13.94 5.52
CA LYS A 775 -21.91 12.62 6.19
C LYS A 775 -20.77 11.72 5.71
N GLN A 776 -19.96 12.17 4.75
CA GLN A 776 -18.89 11.39 4.11
C GLN A 776 -17.47 11.78 4.57
N ILE A 777 -17.31 12.84 5.36
CA ILE A 777 -15.99 13.33 5.78
C ILE A 777 -15.29 12.28 6.66
N LYS A 778 -14.13 11.81 6.16
CA LYS A 778 -13.22 10.89 6.86
C LYS A 778 -11.94 11.60 7.34
N SER A 779 -11.56 12.67 6.64
CA SER A 779 -10.40 13.50 6.96
C SER A 779 -10.84 14.96 7.00
N LEU A 780 -10.71 15.58 8.17
CA LEU A 780 -11.06 16.97 8.41
C LEU A 780 -9.84 17.73 8.92
N SER A 781 -9.46 18.78 8.20
CA SER A 781 -8.44 19.73 8.61
C SER A 781 -9.00 21.14 8.50
N LEU A 782 -9.09 21.83 9.64
CA LEU A 782 -9.56 23.20 9.74
C LEU A 782 -8.49 24.05 10.42
N SER A 783 -8.14 25.16 9.79
CA SER A 783 -7.24 26.15 10.38
C SER A 783 -7.92 27.51 10.47
N PHE A 784 -8.04 27.99 11.69
CA PHE A 784 -8.53 29.30 12.06
C PHE A 784 -7.48 30.11 12.83
N GLN A 785 -6.19 29.79 12.67
CA GLN A 785 -5.12 30.50 13.38
C GLN A 785 -5.22 32.01 13.19
N GLN A 786 -5.06 32.77 14.28
CA GLN A 786 -5.01 34.23 14.26
C GLN A 786 -6.24 34.87 13.59
N ASN A 787 -7.44 34.52 14.06
CA ASN A 787 -8.72 35.04 13.58
C ASN A 787 -9.54 35.77 14.64
N PHE A 788 -8.97 36.01 15.82
CA PHE A 788 -9.64 36.64 16.96
C PHE A 788 -10.91 35.88 17.41
N ILE A 789 -10.93 34.55 17.23
CA ILE A 789 -12.05 33.70 17.66
C ILE A 789 -12.08 33.63 19.19
N THR A 790 -13.27 33.80 19.78
CA THR A 790 -13.47 33.67 21.24
C THR A 790 -13.78 32.23 21.67
N GLY A 791 -13.84 32.00 22.98
CA GLY A 791 -14.10 30.67 23.53
C GLY A 791 -15.44 30.06 23.18
N ASP A 792 -16.52 30.83 23.27
CA ASP A 792 -17.87 30.29 23.01
C ASP A 792 -18.09 29.98 21.53
N GLU A 793 -17.42 30.71 20.65
CA GLU A 793 -17.42 30.47 19.20
C GLU A 793 -16.71 29.15 18.87
N ALA A 794 -15.46 29.03 19.33
CA ALA A 794 -14.69 27.82 19.10
C ALA A 794 -15.38 26.61 19.76
N LYS A 795 -16.00 26.80 20.94
CA LYS A 795 -16.83 25.78 21.58
C LYS A 795 -17.95 25.29 20.67
N SER A 796 -18.71 26.20 20.05
CA SER A 796 -19.82 25.86 19.16
C SER A 796 -19.35 25.04 17.96
N VAL A 797 -18.21 25.44 17.36
CA VAL A 797 -17.58 24.69 16.25
C VAL A 797 -17.27 23.25 16.66
N ILE A 798 -16.70 23.09 17.86
CA ILE A 798 -16.29 21.80 18.38
C ILE A 798 -17.49 20.92 18.74
N ASP A 799 -18.50 21.48 19.40
CA ASP A 799 -19.72 20.75 19.78
C ASP A 799 -20.41 20.18 18.53
N ILE A 800 -20.40 20.91 17.41
CA ILE A 800 -20.94 20.41 16.15
C ILE A 800 -20.08 19.28 15.56
N ILE A 801 -18.75 19.46 15.52
CA ILE A 801 -17.81 18.43 15.04
C ILE A 801 -17.93 17.15 15.88
N SER A 802 -18.29 17.26 17.17
CA SER A 802 -18.48 16.14 18.08
C SER A 802 -19.54 15.12 17.66
N SER A 803 -20.49 15.53 16.81
CA SER A 803 -21.52 14.64 16.27
C SER A 803 -21.01 13.70 15.16
N TYR A 804 -19.77 13.86 14.68
CA TYR A 804 -19.20 13.04 13.60
C TYR A 804 -18.53 11.75 14.07
N GLN A 805 -19.14 10.62 13.73
CA GLN A 805 -18.64 9.30 14.11
C GLN A 805 -17.60 8.69 13.15
N LYS A 806 -17.39 9.26 11.95
CA LYS A 806 -16.56 8.67 10.88
C LYS A 806 -15.17 9.31 10.69
N ILE A 807 -14.86 10.40 11.40
CA ILE A 807 -13.59 11.11 11.22
C ILE A 807 -12.45 10.25 11.78
N LYS A 808 -11.49 9.90 10.91
CA LYS A 808 -10.27 9.15 11.30
C LYS A 808 -9.05 10.06 11.44
N ILE A 809 -9.06 11.19 10.75
CA ILE A 809 -7.99 12.19 10.74
C ILE A 809 -8.64 13.53 11.10
N LEU A 810 -8.26 14.08 12.25
CA LEU A 810 -8.73 15.36 12.73
C LEU A 810 -7.54 16.29 12.98
N GLU A 811 -7.56 17.45 12.33
CA GLU A 811 -6.57 18.50 12.51
C GLU A 811 -7.28 19.84 12.71
N LEU A 812 -7.10 20.42 13.90
CA LEU A 812 -7.73 21.68 14.29
C LEU A 812 -6.64 22.65 14.74
N ASN A 813 -6.58 23.80 14.09
CA ASN A 813 -5.65 24.87 14.43
C ASN A 813 -6.40 26.13 14.85
N PHE A 814 -6.32 26.45 16.13
CA PHE A 814 -6.83 27.66 16.77
C PHE A 814 -5.70 28.51 17.37
N ASN A 815 -4.44 28.31 16.97
CA ASN A 815 -3.31 29.11 17.47
C ASN A 815 -3.61 30.62 17.42
N ASN A 816 -3.14 31.34 18.45
CA ASN A 816 -3.24 32.79 18.57
C ASN A 816 -4.71 33.30 18.48
N ASN A 817 -5.65 32.59 19.10
CA ASN A 817 -7.04 33.00 19.30
C ASN A 817 -7.36 33.04 20.81
N GLN A 818 -8.45 33.71 21.19
CA GLN A 818 -8.85 33.89 22.58
C GLN A 818 -9.88 32.83 23.02
N ILE A 819 -9.55 31.55 22.85
CA ILE A 819 -10.52 30.47 23.06
C ILE A 819 -10.79 30.13 24.54
N GLY A 820 -9.85 30.38 25.45
CA GLY A 820 -10.05 30.17 26.88
C GLY A 820 -10.45 28.73 27.29
N LEU A 821 -11.01 28.59 28.49
CA LEU A 821 -11.31 27.29 29.11
C LEU A 821 -12.57 26.60 28.53
N SER A 822 -13.63 27.35 28.21
CA SER A 822 -14.94 26.79 27.82
C SER A 822 -14.85 25.99 26.52
N CYS A 823 -14.17 26.51 25.51
CA CYS A 823 -13.89 25.79 24.26
C CYS A 823 -13.14 24.48 24.52
N VAL A 824 -12.10 24.54 25.35
CA VAL A 824 -11.23 23.40 25.63
C VAL A 824 -11.99 22.28 26.35
N GLN A 825 -12.95 22.62 27.21
CA GLN A 825 -13.86 21.65 27.81
C GLN A 825 -14.74 20.95 26.75
N SER A 826 -15.19 21.67 25.73
CA SER A 826 -15.89 21.06 24.59
C SER A 826 -14.99 20.23 23.68
N ILE A 827 -13.72 20.60 23.52
CA ILE A 827 -12.73 19.74 22.83
C ILE A 827 -12.59 18.43 23.60
N ALA A 828 -12.47 18.52 24.92
CA ALA A 828 -12.39 17.35 25.79
C ALA A 828 -13.65 16.47 25.70
N SER A 829 -14.85 17.05 25.76
CA SER A 829 -16.10 16.31 25.61
C SER A 829 -16.21 15.63 24.25
N THR A 830 -15.82 16.32 23.19
CA THR A 830 -15.76 15.78 21.81
C THR A 830 -14.87 14.57 21.71
N LEU A 831 -13.64 14.67 22.21
CA LEU A 831 -12.69 13.55 22.26
C LEU A 831 -13.20 12.39 23.13
N ASN A 832 -14.11 12.68 24.08
CA ASN A 832 -14.71 11.72 25.00
C ASN A 832 -15.95 11.00 24.43
N THR A 833 -16.53 11.47 23.32
CA THR A 833 -17.70 10.83 22.69
C THR A 833 -17.38 9.43 22.12
N HIS A 834 -18.41 8.57 22.05
CA HIS A 834 -18.28 7.14 21.79
C HIS A 834 -17.90 6.84 20.33
N ASN A 835 -16.61 6.94 19.97
CA ASN A 835 -15.88 6.24 18.89
C ASN A 835 -14.57 6.97 18.51
N SER A 836 -13.66 7.23 19.45
CA SER A 836 -12.36 7.88 19.18
C SER A 836 -11.39 6.97 18.40
N ASN A 837 -11.78 6.54 17.19
CA ASN A 837 -11.00 5.79 16.21
C ASN A 837 -10.03 6.71 15.42
N PHE A 838 -9.61 7.82 16.04
CA PHE A 838 -8.63 8.71 15.44
C PHE A 838 -7.31 7.96 15.28
N THR A 839 -6.82 7.95 14.04
CA THR A 839 -5.47 7.46 13.71
C THR A 839 -4.47 8.61 13.77
N LYS A 840 -4.92 9.82 13.43
CA LYS A 840 -4.19 11.07 13.56
C LYS A 840 -5.06 12.13 14.25
N LEU A 841 -4.52 12.71 15.31
CA LEU A 841 -5.08 13.88 15.97
C LEU A 841 -4.03 14.98 16.03
N SER A 842 -4.40 16.19 15.59
CA SER A 842 -3.55 17.36 15.65
C SER A 842 -4.34 18.53 16.22
N LEU A 843 -3.94 19.01 17.39
CA LEU A 843 -4.57 20.13 18.09
C LEU A 843 -3.52 21.22 18.30
N TYR A 844 -3.73 22.36 17.65
CA TYR A 844 -2.86 23.52 17.76
C TYR A 844 -3.60 24.66 18.46
N LEU A 845 -3.22 24.91 19.71
CA LEU A 845 -3.82 25.88 20.62
C LEU A 845 -2.73 26.75 21.28
N LYS A 846 -1.69 27.14 20.54
CA LYS A 846 -0.65 28.06 21.03
C LYS A 846 -1.28 29.40 21.38
N GLU A 847 -0.88 29.98 22.52
CA GLU A 847 -1.29 31.34 22.91
C GLU A 847 -2.83 31.47 22.92
N SER A 848 -3.47 30.53 23.62
CA SER A 848 -4.93 30.31 23.61
C SER A 848 -5.62 30.51 24.96
N GLN A 849 -4.87 30.93 25.98
CA GLN A 849 -5.35 31.23 27.34
C GLN A 849 -6.07 30.04 28.02
N ILE A 850 -5.61 28.81 27.77
CA ILE A 850 -6.30 27.59 28.27
C ILE A 850 -6.06 27.34 29.77
N GLY A 851 -4.89 27.74 30.30
CA GLY A 851 -4.48 27.50 31.69
C GLY A 851 -4.34 26.03 32.09
N GLN A 852 -4.08 25.79 33.38
CA GLN A 852 -3.94 24.44 33.94
C GLN A 852 -5.22 23.60 33.83
N GLU A 853 -6.40 24.21 34.02
CA GLU A 853 -7.69 23.49 33.98
C GLU A 853 -8.02 23.07 32.54
N GLY A 854 -7.71 23.91 31.56
CA GLY A 854 -7.86 23.56 30.15
C GLY A 854 -6.97 22.36 29.78
N ALA A 855 -5.72 22.35 30.22
CA ALA A 855 -4.83 21.21 30.04
C ALA A 855 -5.39 19.92 30.68
N LYS A 856 -5.98 20.00 31.88
CA LYS A 856 -6.67 18.87 32.52
C LYS A 856 -7.86 18.38 31.70
N SER A 857 -8.65 19.27 31.12
CA SER A 857 -9.76 18.90 30.23
C SER A 857 -9.24 18.19 28.97
N ILE A 858 -8.26 18.75 28.27
CA ILE A 858 -7.64 18.09 27.09
C ILE A 858 -7.18 16.68 27.45
N ALA A 859 -6.49 16.55 28.59
CA ALA A 859 -6.03 15.26 29.10
C ALA A 859 -7.18 14.26 29.33
N GLN A 860 -8.33 14.69 29.85
CA GLN A 860 -9.49 13.82 30.02
C GLN A 860 -10.01 13.28 28.68
N GLY A 861 -10.09 14.12 27.65
CA GLY A 861 -10.49 13.71 26.30
C GLY A 861 -9.48 12.75 25.65
N LEU A 862 -8.19 13.07 25.77
CA LEU A 862 -7.09 12.28 25.20
C LEU A 862 -7.04 10.84 25.73
N LYS A 863 -7.45 10.57 26.98
CA LYS A 863 -7.47 9.21 27.57
C LYS A 863 -8.24 8.18 26.74
N ARG A 864 -9.22 8.61 25.94
CA ARG A 864 -10.03 7.71 25.09
C ARG A 864 -9.47 7.48 23.70
N CYS A 865 -8.51 8.29 23.25
CA CYS A 865 -7.91 8.21 21.92
C CYS A 865 -6.84 7.12 21.81
N LYS A 866 -7.19 5.85 22.11
CA LYS A 866 -6.23 4.74 22.24
C LYS A 866 -5.64 4.24 20.90
N PHE A 867 -6.28 4.57 19.78
CA PHE A 867 -5.87 4.14 18.44
C PHE A 867 -4.92 5.13 17.72
N LEU A 868 -4.44 6.16 18.43
CA LEU A 868 -3.57 7.16 17.84
C LEU A 868 -2.23 6.58 17.41
N ILE A 869 -1.90 6.84 16.15
CA ILE A 869 -0.60 6.56 15.54
C ILE A 869 0.24 7.85 15.49
N GLN A 870 -0.45 8.98 15.34
CA GLN A 870 0.15 10.31 15.31
C GLN A 870 -0.63 11.26 16.23
N LEU A 871 0.08 11.87 17.17
CA LEU A 871 -0.43 12.96 17.98
C LEU A 871 0.47 14.18 17.80
N ALA A 872 -0.13 15.30 17.42
CA ALA A 872 0.49 16.61 17.50
C ALA A 872 -0.33 17.48 18.45
N LEU A 873 0.30 17.91 19.54
CA LEU A 873 -0.31 18.75 20.56
C LEU A 873 0.58 19.98 20.77
N GLN A 874 0.09 21.13 20.34
CA GLN A 874 0.77 22.41 20.47
C GLN A 874 -0.01 23.27 21.45
N LEU A 875 0.54 23.45 22.65
CA LEU A 875 -0.05 24.21 23.74
C LEU A 875 0.94 25.24 24.30
N SER A 876 1.92 25.70 23.52
CA SER A 876 2.87 26.70 23.98
C SER A 876 2.18 28.02 24.38
N LYS A 877 2.74 28.77 25.34
CA LYS A 877 2.20 30.07 25.81
C LYS A 877 0.80 30.01 26.42
N ASN A 878 0.56 29.10 27.36
CA ASN A 878 -0.77 28.84 27.89
C ASN A 878 -0.89 28.75 29.42
N ASN A 879 0.19 29.04 30.15
CA ASN A 879 0.22 28.99 31.61
C ASN A 879 -0.28 27.63 32.16
N ILE A 880 0.18 26.51 31.57
CA ILE A 880 -0.27 25.16 31.91
C ILE A 880 0.17 24.72 33.32
N GLY A 881 1.37 25.11 33.74
CA GLY A 881 1.94 24.76 35.04
C GLY A 881 2.13 23.25 35.27
N LEU A 882 2.42 22.90 36.52
CA LEU A 882 2.71 21.52 36.95
C LEU A 882 1.51 20.59 36.79
N GLU A 883 0.35 20.96 37.34
CA GLU A 883 -0.83 20.07 37.39
C GLU A 883 -1.38 19.78 36.00
N GLY A 884 -1.42 20.79 35.12
CA GLY A 884 -1.83 20.63 33.73
C GLY A 884 -0.89 19.69 32.97
N THR A 885 0.42 19.85 33.18
CA THR A 885 1.44 18.99 32.55
C THR A 885 1.33 17.55 33.06
N GLN A 886 1.13 17.36 34.37
CA GLN A 886 0.90 16.03 34.95
C GLN A 886 -0.34 15.36 34.35
N ALA A 887 -1.43 16.11 34.15
CA ALA A 887 -2.64 15.58 33.54
C ALA A 887 -2.40 15.13 32.10
N ILE A 888 -1.74 15.96 31.28
CA ILE A 888 -1.39 15.62 29.89
C ILE A 888 -0.51 14.36 29.87
N ALA A 889 0.54 14.32 30.68
CA ALA A 889 1.44 13.17 30.78
C ALA A 889 0.67 11.87 31.11
N LYS A 890 -0.21 11.91 32.12
CA LYS A 890 -1.05 10.76 32.49
C LYS A 890 -2.01 10.33 31.38
N ALA A 891 -2.48 11.26 30.55
CA ALA A 891 -3.38 10.93 29.45
C ALA A 891 -2.66 10.22 28.31
N ILE A 892 -1.45 10.66 27.99
CA ILE A 892 -0.70 10.12 26.86
C ILE A 892 0.08 8.84 27.19
N SER A 893 0.32 8.52 28.47
CA SER A 893 1.18 7.39 28.90
C SER A 893 0.82 6.01 28.34
N ASN A 894 -0.43 5.83 27.89
CA ASN A 894 -0.96 4.52 27.48
C ASN A 894 -1.09 4.35 25.95
N TYR A 895 -0.52 5.26 25.16
CA TYR A 895 -0.54 5.13 23.69
C TYR A 895 0.48 4.11 23.19
N GLN A 896 0.04 2.86 23.02
CA GLN A 896 0.89 1.75 22.58
C GLN A 896 1.24 1.82 21.08
N ASN A 897 0.36 2.42 20.27
CA ASN A 897 0.49 2.48 18.81
C ASN A 897 1.18 3.76 18.29
N ILE A 898 1.60 4.67 19.17
CA ILE A 898 2.15 5.96 18.75
C ILE A 898 3.49 5.78 18.02
N THR A 899 3.57 6.29 16.79
CA THR A 899 4.82 6.32 16.01
C THR A 899 5.39 7.74 15.89
N GLN A 900 4.52 8.74 16.00
CA GLN A 900 4.91 10.14 15.96
C GLN A 900 4.21 10.90 17.08
N LEU A 901 5.01 11.50 17.95
CA LEU A 901 4.55 12.40 18.98
C LEU A 901 5.22 13.76 18.76
N THR A 902 4.39 14.78 18.61
CA THR A 902 4.80 16.17 18.69
C THR A 902 4.11 16.79 19.90
N LEU A 903 4.89 17.17 20.90
CA LEU A 903 4.41 17.81 22.12
C LEU A 903 5.14 19.13 22.28
N LEU A 904 4.45 20.23 21.98
CA LEU A 904 5.01 21.57 21.99
C LEU A 904 4.40 22.34 23.16
N LEU A 905 5.18 22.53 24.21
CA LEU A 905 4.80 23.06 25.51
C LEU A 905 5.71 24.22 25.93
N ALA A 906 6.29 24.94 24.97
CA ALA A 906 7.15 26.08 25.27
C ALA A 906 6.39 27.18 26.03
N ASP A 907 7.06 27.90 26.93
CA ASP A 907 6.46 29.05 27.64
C ASP A 907 5.18 28.69 28.41
N ASN A 908 5.31 27.79 29.40
CA ASN A 908 4.17 27.27 30.17
C ASN A 908 4.40 27.17 31.68
N GLN A 909 5.49 27.76 32.18
CA GLN A 909 5.87 27.71 33.60
C GLN A 909 6.02 26.26 34.10
N ILE A 910 6.53 25.36 33.25
CA ILE A 910 6.75 23.95 33.60
C ILE A 910 8.03 23.84 34.42
N ILE A 911 7.94 23.23 35.61
CA ILE A 911 9.09 22.94 36.47
C ILE A 911 9.66 21.52 36.23
N GLY A 912 10.79 21.19 36.87
CA GLY A 912 11.45 19.88 36.75
C GLY A 912 10.53 18.67 37.00
N GLN A 913 9.66 18.75 38.00
CA GLN A 913 8.68 17.70 38.28
C GLN A 913 7.65 17.50 37.15
N GLY A 914 7.26 18.58 36.45
CA GLY A 914 6.38 18.50 35.28
C GLY A 914 7.08 17.79 34.10
N ALA A 915 8.33 18.17 33.84
CA ALA A 915 9.18 17.49 32.87
C ALA A 915 9.37 15.99 33.18
N LYS A 916 9.51 15.63 34.47
CA LYS A 916 9.56 14.24 34.91
C LYS A 916 8.30 13.46 34.56
N PHE A 917 7.11 14.02 34.75
CA PHE A 917 5.87 13.34 34.36
C PHE A 917 5.80 13.09 32.84
N ILE A 918 6.20 14.08 32.03
CA ILE A 918 6.30 13.88 30.57
C ILE A 918 7.27 12.74 30.26
N ALA A 919 8.43 12.73 30.91
CA ALA A 919 9.42 11.69 30.71
C ALA A 919 8.88 10.29 31.06
N GLU A 920 8.21 10.13 32.19
CA GLU A 920 7.57 8.87 32.60
C GLU A 920 6.50 8.44 31.59
N ALA A 921 5.73 9.38 31.05
CA ALA A 921 4.69 9.07 30.06
C ALA A 921 5.26 8.54 28.74
N ILE A 922 6.36 9.12 28.25
CA ILE A 922 6.97 8.70 26.98
C ILE A 922 7.87 7.47 27.12
N GLU A 923 8.28 7.11 28.34
CA GLU A 923 9.26 6.04 28.62
C GLU A 923 8.91 4.69 27.98
N ASN A 924 7.61 4.40 27.87
CA ASN A 924 7.08 3.12 27.40
C ASN A 924 6.67 3.12 25.92
N TYR A 925 6.94 4.20 25.16
CA TYR A 925 6.62 4.24 23.74
C TYR A 925 7.61 3.44 22.91
N GLN A 926 7.44 2.12 22.94
CA GLN A 926 8.31 1.18 22.23
C GLN A 926 8.31 1.38 20.72
N ASN A 927 7.33 2.08 20.15
CA ASN A 927 7.17 2.23 18.70
C ASN A 927 7.39 3.63 18.13
N ILE A 928 7.80 4.57 18.97
CA ILE A 928 8.05 5.95 18.57
C ILE A 928 9.23 6.02 17.59
N LYS A 929 9.00 6.61 16.42
CA LYS A 929 10.01 6.88 15.39
C LYS A 929 10.36 8.35 15.33
N GLN A 930 9.39 9.22 15.59
CA GLN A 930 9.57 10.66 15.63
C GLN A 930 9.07 11.20 16.95
N LEU A 931 9.97 11.82 17.70
CA LEU A 931 9.65 12.58 18.89
C LEU A 931 10.07 14.02 18.67
N ASN A 932 9.10 14.93 18.73
CA ASN A 932 9.34 16.37 18.78
C ASN A 932 8.85 16.88 20.12
N LEU A 933 9.78 17.23 21.01
CA LEU A 933 9.49 17.74 22.34
C LEU A 933 10.06 19.15 22.46
N ASP A 934 9.17 20.13 22.56
CA ASP A 934 9.53 21.52 22.84
C ASP A 934 9.09 21.90 24.24
N LEU A 935 10.07 22.13 25.10
CA LEU A 935 9.91 22.57 26.47
C LEU A 935 10.68 23.87 26.72
N SER A 936 10.99 24.62 25.66
CA SER A 936 11.73 25.88 25.79
C SER A 936 10.98 26.94 26.60
N ILE A 937 11.71 27.89 27.17
CA ILE A 937 11.14 29.00 27.96
C ILE A 937 10.29 28.43 29.11
N ASN A 938 10.87 27.55 29.92
CA ASN A 938 10.22 26.99 31.11
C ASN A 938 11.19 27.09 32.31
N GLN A 939 10.80 26.53 33.44
CA GLN A 939 11.57 26.56 34.69
C GLN A 939 12.08 25.15 35.02
N ILE A 940 12.55 24.41 34.00
CA ILE A 940 12.97 23.03 34.17
C ILE A 940 14.37 23.00 34.79
N GLU A 941 14.41 22.50 36.02
CA GLU A 941 15.65 22.20 36.73
C GLU A 941 16.26 20.84 36.31
N ILE A 942 17.46 20.57 36.82
CA ILE A 942 18.31 19.41 36.49
C ILE A 942 17.60 18.05 36.54
N SER A 943 16.71 17.90 37.51
CA SER A 943 15.97 16.66 37.78
C SER A 943 15.09 16.30 36.58
N GLY A 944 14.41 17.29 36.01
CA GLY A 944 13.55 17.13 34.83
C GLY A 944 14.33 16.74 33.58
N PHE A 945 15.49 17.37 33.32
CA PHE A 945 16.35 16.98 32.19
C PHE A 945 16.86 15.55 32.34
N THR A 946 17.21 15.16 33.57
CA THR A 946 17.69 13.82 33.88
C THR A 946 16.61 12.78 33.57
N SER A 947 15.37 13.03 33.99
CA SER A 947 14.23 12.17 33.66
C SER A 947 13.98 12.10 32.16
N ILE A 948 13.90 13.23 31.45
CA ILE A 948 13.67 13.25 29.99
C ILE A 948 14.73 12.44 29.28
N SER A 949 16.01 12.66 29.60
CA SER A 949 17.10 11.92 28.98
C SER A 949 17.02 10.42 29.27
N HIS A 950 16.76 10.05 30.53
CA HIS A 950 16.63 8.64 30.91
C HIS A 950 15.53 7.94 30.13
N SER A 951 14.38 8.58 29.97
CA SER A 951 13.27 8.03 29.19
C SER A 951 13.58 7.96 27.70
N ILE A 952 14.17 9.01 27.11
CA ILE A 952 14.52 8.99 25.67
C ILE A 952 15.56 7.90 25.37
N GLN A 953 16.50 7.62 26.28
CA GLN A 953 17.47 6.52 26.11
C GLN A 953 16.82 5.15 25.95
N LYS A 954 15.59 4.96 26.42
CA LYS A 954 14.81 3.71 26.27
C LYS A 954 14.07 3.63 24.93
N LEU A 955 13.97 4.73 24.19
CA LEU A 955 13.28 4.80 22.89
C LEU A 955 14.16 4.25 21.77
N GLN A 956 14.30 2.93 21.72
CA GLN A 956 15.23 2.27 20.80
C GLN A 956 14.89 2.48 19.32
N LYS A 957 13.62 2.75 18.97
CA LYS A 957 13.17 2.91 17.57
C LYS A 957 13.22 4.36 17.05
N ILE A 958 13.67 5.31 17.86
CA ILE A 958 13.65 6.73 17.49
C ILE A 958 14.63 7.02 16.34
N GLN A 959 14.11 7.62 15.27
CA GLN A 959 14.85 8.00 14.07
C GLN A 959 14.99 9.52 13.96
N LYS A 960 13.93 10.24 14.34
CA LYS A 960 13.88 11.70 14.32
C LYS A 960 13.65 12.20 15.73
N LEU A 961 14.66 12.86 16.29
CA LEU A 961 14.57 13.51 17.59
C LEU A 961 14.70 15.01 17.40
N SER A 962 13.65 15.74 17.77
CA SER A 962 13.70 17.19 17.93
C SER A 962 13.48 17.49 19.40
N LEU A 963 14.50 18.07 20.04
CA LEU A 963 14.50 18.40 21.45
C LEU A 963 14.87 19.87 21.61
N ASN A 964 13.88 20.67 22.01
CA ASN A 964 14.08 22.08 22.29
C ASN A 964 13.94 22.34 23.80
N LEU A 965 15.07 22.70 24.43
CA LEU A 965 15.16 23.00 25.85
C LEU A 965 15.68 24.43 26.10
N SER A 966 15.72 25.25 25.04
CA SER A 966 16.22 26.62 25.08
C SER A 966 15.58 27.45 26.19
N SER A 967 16.29 28.42 26.76
CA SER A 967 15.79 29.29 27.84
C SER A 967 15.30 28.53 29.08
N ASN A 968 15.96 27.42 29.40
CA ASN A 968 15.90 26.77 30.70
C ASN A 968 17.32 26.76 31.31
N PRO A 969 17.46 26.68 32.64
CA PRO A 969 18.77 26.61 33.29
C PRO A 969 19.46 25.25 33.05
N ILE A 970 20.28 25.16 32.00
CA ILE A 970 21.03 23.93 31.65
C ILE A 970 22.48 24.11 32.06
N ASP A 971 22.94 23.32 33.03
CA ASP A 971 24.34 23.30 33.44
C ASP A 971 25.13 22.14 32.77
N LYS A 972 26.37 21.94 33.21
CA LYS A 972 27.25 20.86 32.74
C LYS A 972 26.63 19.47 32.88
N TYR A 973 25.86 19.21 33.94
CA TYR A 973 25.21 17.91 34.12
C TYR A 973 24.06 17.72 33.15
N GLY A 974 23.30 18.77 32.84
CA GLY A 974 22.28 18.76 31.78
C GLY A 974 22.87 18.37 30.43
N CYS A 975 23.97 19.01 30.02
CA CYS A 975 24.67 18.66 28.77
C CYS A 975 25.22 17.23 28.77
N ASN A 976 25.86 16.78 29.87
CA ASN A 976 26.30 15.38 30.01
C ASN A 976 25.15 14.37 29.86
N THR A 977 23.96 14.75 30.28
CA THR A 977 22.79 13.89 30.24
C THR A 977 22.19 13.84 28.84
N ILE A 978 22.25 14.94 28.08
CA ILE A 978 21.96 14.96 26.63
C ILE A 978 22.98 14.11 25.85
N SER A 979 24.27 14.20 26.20
CA SER A 979 25.32 13.35 25.61
C SER A 979 25.03 11.86 25.74
N LYS A 980 24.43 11.43 26.87
CA LYS A 980 23.99 10.03 27.05
C LYS A 980 22.88 9.64 26.08
N ILE A 981 21.93 10.54 25.80
CA ILE A 981 20.89 10.33 24.76
C ILE A 981 21.58 10.09 23.43
N ILE A 982 22.44 11.03 23.03
CA ILE A 982 23.14 10.98 21.75
C ILE A 982 23.89 9.65 21.66
N ARG A 983 24.65 9.26 22.69
CA ARG A 983 25.40 8.00 22.74
C ARG A 983 24.51 6.77 22.58
N ARG A 984 23.42 6.65 23.36
CA ARG A 984 22.58 5.43 23.42
C ARG A 984 21.54 5.30 22.30
N CYS A 985 20.99 6.39 21.80
CA CYS A 985 20.03 6.34 20.70
C CYS A 985 20.77 6.18 19.37
N GLN A 986 21.07 4.93 18.99
CA GLN A 986 21.89 4.60 17.81
C GLN A 986 21.16 4.77 16.47
N ASN A 987 19.83 4.88 16.50
CA ASN A 987 18.96 4.95 15.31
C ASN A 987 18.62 6.38 14.88
N ILE A 988 19.04 7.40 15.62
CA ILE A 988 18.78 8.80 15.27
C ILE A 988 19.53 9.16 14.00
N SER A 989 18.78 9.41 12.92
CA SER A 989 19.30 9.92 11.65
C SER A 989 19.05 11.41 11.49
N LYS A 990 17.98 11.95 12.10
CA LYS A 990 17.72 13.40 12.16
C LYS A 990 17.67 13.87 13.60
N LEU A 991 18.63 14.71 13.98
CA LEU A 991 18.73 15.31 15.30
C LEU A 991 18.59 16.84 15.18
N ASN A 992 17.55 17.39 15.79
CA ASN A 992 17.43 18.80 16.05
C ASN A 992 17.57 19.04 17.56
N LEU A 993 18.63 19.73 17.95
CA LEU A 993 18.92 20.06 19.33
C LEU A 993 18.97 21.59 19.46
N SER A 994 18.02 22.14 20.22
CA SER A 994 17.93 23.57 20.49
C SER A 994 18.19 23.83 21.98
N LEU A 995 19.28 24.54 22.27
CA LEU A 995 19.77 24.89 23.60
C LEU A 995 20.15 26.38 23.68
N GLY A 996 19.39 27.25 23.02
CA GLY A 996 19.65 28.69 23.02
C GLY A 996 19.33 29.33 24.37
N SER A 997 20.02 30.41 24.73
CA SER A 997 19.79 31.15 25.99
C SER A 997 19.89 30.26 27.25
N CYS A 998 20.83 29.31 27.27
CA CYS A 998 21.05 28.37 28.36
C CYS A 998 22.34 28.63 29.15
N GLN A 999 23.07 29.72 28.85
CA GLN A 999 24.37 30.06 29.46
C GLN A 999 25.47 29.01 29.21
N ILE A 1000 25.40 28.32 28.07
CA ILE A 1000 26.35 27.27 27.71
C ILE A 1000 27.66 27.90 27.21
N ASN A 1001 28.80 27.53 27.81
CA ASN A 1001 30.13 27.83 27.29
C ASN A 1001 30.78 26.59 26.65
N ASP A 1002 31.98 26.75 26.08
CA ASP A 1002 32.70 25.68 25.37
C ASP A 1002 32.85 24.41 26.21
N ALA A 1003 33.26 24.53 27.47
CA ALA A 1003 33.51 23.39 28.36
C ALA A 1003 32.23 22.65 28.76
N ILE A 1004 31.10 23.37 28.86
CA ILE A 1004 29.79 22.79 29.14
C ILE A 1004 29.26 22.03 27.92
N PHE A 1005 29.56 22.51 26.70
CA PHE A 1005 29.10 21.91 25.46
C PHE A 1005 29.97 20.73 24.97
N ASP A 1006 31.26 20.71 25.31
CA ASP A 1006 32.23 19.67 24.90
C ASP A 1006 31.70 18.21 25.01
N PRO A 1007 31.00 17.79 26.08
CA PRO A 1007 30.46 16.44 26.16
C PRO A 1007 29.46 16.09 25.05
N ILE A 1008 28.63 17.05 24.62
CA ILE A 1008 27.67 16.85 23.53
C ILE A 1008 28.43 16.73 22.23
N LEU A 1009 29.37 17.66 22.01
CA LEU A 1009 30.19 17.69 20.81
C LEU A 1009 30.97 16.40 20.59
N ASN A 1010 31.68 15.91 21.61
CA ASN A 1010 32.45 14.67 21.55
C ASN A 1010 31.57 13.46 21.20
N CYS A 1011 30.32 13.44 21.69
CA CYS A 1011 29.39 12.37 21.36
C CYS A 1011 28.87 12.49 19.92
N LEU A 1012 28.61 13.71 19.44
CA LEU A 1012 28.19 13.96 18.07
C LEU A 1012 29.28 13.59 17.06
N GLU A 1013 30.55 13.92 17.33
CA GLU A 1013 31.68 13.54 16.46
C GLU A 1013 31.78 12.01 16.26
N SER A 1014 31.41 11.24 17.29
CA SER A 1014 31.41 9.77 17.24
C SER A 1014 30.20 9.16 16.51
N LYS A 1015 29.20 9.96 16.11
CA LYS A 1015 27.96 9.46 15.51
C LYS A 1015 28.10 9.35 14.00
N GLN A 1016 28.08 8.13 13.50
CA GLN A 1016 28.23 7.84 12.06
C GLN A 1016 26.90 7.75 11.29
N ASN A 1017 25.74 7.87 11.96
CA ASN A 1017 24.42 7.65 11.34
C ASN A 1017 23.56 8.92 11.21
N ILE A 1018 24.06 10.08 11.65
CA ILE A 1018 23.30 11.33 11.60
C ILE A 1018 23.40 11.91 10.19
N SER A 1019 22.28 11.93 9.47
CA SER A 1019 22.19 12.54 8.14
C SER A 1019 21.72 13.98 8.17
N SER A 1020 20.89 14.35 9.15
CA SER A 1020 20.50 15.75 9.37
C SER A 1020 20.80 16.14 10.81
N LEU A 1021 21.64 17.16 10.98
CA LEU A 1021 21.95 17.75 12.26
C LEU A 1021 21.57 19.22 12.25
N THR A 1022 20.75 19.62 13.22
CA THR A 1022 20.49 21.03 13.54
C THR A 1022 20.93 21.28 14.96
N LEU A 1023 21.89 22.19 15.12
CA LEU A 1023 22.35 22.70 16.41
C LEU A 1023 21.99 24.17 16.51
N ASN A 1024 21.01 24.47 17.36
CA ASN A 1024 20.53 25.82 17.59
C ASN A 1024 21.00 26.28 18.98
N LEU A 1025 22.05 27.09 19.02
CA LEU A 1025 22.77 27.54 20.22
C LEU A 1025 22.84 29.07 20.39
N PRO A 1026 21.84 29.87 19.99
CA PRO A 1026 21.93 31.32 20.04
C PRO A 1026 21.94 31.82 21.49
N ILE A 1027 22.54 32.99 21.73
CA ILE A 1027 22.53 33.66 23.05
C ILE A 1027 23.16 32.75 24.12
N ASN A 1028 24.35 32.24 23.84
CA ASN A 1028 25.16 31.45 24.78
C ASN A 1028 26.55 32.08 24.94
N GLN A 1029 27.47 31.39 25.60
CA GLN A 1029 28.85 31.84 25.84
C GLN A 1029 29.87 31.01 25.03
N ILE A 1030 29.48 30.52 23.86
CA ILE A 1030 30.37 29.75 22.99
C ILE A 1030 31.40 30.70 22.38
N SER A 1031 32.68 30.42 22.58
CA SER A 1031 33.76 31.23 22.03
C SER A 1031 34.06 30.86 20.58
N PHE A 1032 34.91 31.65 19.92
CA PHE A 1032 35.43 31.29 18.60
C PHE A 1032 36.10 29.90 18.57
N ASP A 1033 36.81 29.51 19.63
CA ASP A 1033 37.40 28.17 19.73
C ASP A 1033 36.35 27.08 19.87
N GLY A 1034 35.26 27.33 20.60
CA GLY A 1034 34.09 26.45 20.65
C GLY A 1034 33.47 26.26 19.27
N VAL A 1035 33.31 27.33 18.49
CA VAL A 1035 32.83 27.28 17.11
C VAL A 1035 33.79 26.48 16.21
N LYS A 1036 35.10 26.65 16.38
CA LYS A 1036 36.12 25.85 15.68
C LYS A 1036 36.08 24.37 16.05
N LYS A 1037 35.66 24.01 17.26
CA LYS A 1037 35.38 22.62 17.61
C LYS A 1037 34.08 22.14 16.96
N ILE A 1038 33.00 22.93 16.99
CA ILE A 1038 31.73 22.62 16.31
C ILE A 1038 31.94 22.41 14.81
N SER A 1039 32.83 23.18 14.19
CA SER A 1039 33.13 23.06 12.76
C SER A 1039 33.69 21.67 12.39
N LYS A 1040 34.28 20.93 13.33
CA LYS A 1040 34.73 19.55 13.11
C LYS A 1040 33.57 18.58 12.84
N LEU A 1041 32.35 18.90 13.25
CA LEU A 1041 31.17 18.07 12.97
C LEU A 1041 30.91 17.92 11.47
N GLN A 1042 31.41 18.83 10.64
CA GLN A 1042 31.37 18.72 9.17
C GLN A 1042 32.07 17.46 8.64
N LYS A 1043 32.97 16.86 9.44
CA LYS A 1043 33.67 15.62 9.10
C LYS A 1043 32.83 14.36 9.33
N ILE A 1044 31.63 14.50 9.91
CA ILE A 1044 30.69 13.38 10.04
C ILE A 1044 30.25 12.97 8.64
N LYS A 1045 30.79 11.85 8.15
CA LYS A 1045 30.60 11.36 6.78
C LYS A 1045 29.13 11.19 6.38
N SER A 1046 28.23 10.94 7.34
CA SER A 1046 26.80 10.72 7.05
C SER A 1046 25.97 11.99 6.85
N LEU A 1047 26.46 13.18 7.19
CA LEU A 1047 25.69 14.43 7.13
C LEU A 1047 25.33 14.85 5.70
N THR A 1048 24.04 14.85 5.35
CA THR A 1048 23.50 15.49 4.13
C THR A 1048 23.03 16.92 4.40
N GLN A 1049 22.68 17.23 5.65
CA GLN A 1049 22.22 18.56 6.07
C GLN A 1049 22.83 18.93 7.43
N LEU A 1050 23.52 20.06 7.48
CA LEU A 1050 24.05 20.65 8.70
C LEU A 1050 23.52 22.08 8.85
N LYS A 1051 22.78 22.32 9.94
CA LYS A 1051 22.33 23.66 10.30
C LYS A 1051 22.90 24.04 11.65
N ILE A 1052 23.59 25.17 11.71
CA ILE A 1052 24.21 25.66 12.93
C ILE A 1052 23.82 27.12 13.13
N ASP A 1053 23.23 27.41 14.28
CA ASP A 1053 22.96 28.77 14.73
C ASP A 1053 23.77 29.02 16.01
N VAL A 1054 24.76 29.89 15.91
CA VAL A 1054 25.58 30.36 17.04
C VAL A 1054 25.46 31.88 17.20
N THR A 1055 24.37 32.47 16.72
CA THR A 1055 24.15 33.92 16.79
C THR A 1055 24.18 34.43 18.23
N GLN A 1056 24.66 35.66 18.41
CA GLN A 1056 24.70 36.33 19.72
C GLN A 1056 25.48 35.55 20.81
N ASN A 1057 26.51 34.79 20.41
CA ASN A 1057 27.48 34.18 21.31
C ASN A 1057 28.69 35.11 21.55
N SER A 1058 29.63 34.69 22.41
CA SER A 1058 30.88 35.39 22.74
C SER A 1058 31.90 35.39 21.59
N ILE A 1059 31.51 35.93 20.43
CA ILE A 1059 32.29 35.98 19.19
C ILE A 1059 32.51 37.45 18.82
N ASN A 1060 33.77 37.87 18.75
CA ASN A 1060 34.11 39.25 18.41
C ASN A 1060 33.80 39.56 16.93
N GLN A 1061 33.46 40.82 16.61
CA GLN A 1061 33.17 41.24 15.23
C GLN A 1061 34.31 40.92 14.25
N SER A 1062 35.57 41.02 14.69
CA SER A 1062 36.75 40.70 13.88
C SER A 1062 36.91 39.20 13.56
N GLN A 1063 36.26 38.31 14.31
CA GLN A 1063 36.35 36.85 14.15
C GLN A 1063 35.24 36.27 13.26
N ARG A 1064 34.13 36.99 13.06
CA ARG A 1064 32.99 36.52 12.24
C ARG A 1064 33.38 36.14 10.80
N PRO A 1065 34.21 36.91 10.06
CA PRO A 1065 34.65 36.50 8.73
C PRO A 1065 35.41 35.17 8.73
N GLN A 1066 36.13 34.86 9.81
CA GLN A 1066 36.89 33.62 9.95
C GLN A 1066 35.97 32.42 10.23
N ILE A 1067 34.81 32.63 10.87
CA ILE A 1067 33.84 31.54 11.09
C ILE A 1067 33.36 30.98 9.76
N ARG A 1068 33.02 31.84 8.79
CA ARG A 1068 32.63 31.37 7.45
C ARG A 1068 33.71 30.54 6.77
N GLN A 1069 34.99 30.83 7.03
CA GLN A 1069 36.11 30.04 6.52
C GLN A 1069 36.24 28.67 7.21
N LEU A 1070 35.80 28.55 8.46
CA LEU A 1070 35.78 27.27 9.20
C LEU A 1070 34.72 26.30 8.68
N PHE A 1071 33.67 26.81 8.03
CA PHE A 1071 32.59 26.01 7.48
C PHE A 1071 32.63 25.97 5.97
N GLN A 1072 33.25 24.93 5.42
CA GLN A 1072 33.28 24.68 3.98
C GLN A 1072 32.31 23.54 3.64
N PRO A 1073 31.35 23.76 2.72
CA PRO A 1073 30.44 22.71 2.31
C PRO A 1073 31.22 21.60 1.60
N GLN A 1074 31.25 20.40 2.20
CA GLN A 1074 31.86 19.20 1.62
C GLN A 1074 30.74 18.21 1.28
N GLY A 1075 29.98 18.47 0.21
CA GLY A 1075 28.95 17.53 -0.26
C GLY A 1075 27.66 17.48 0.57
N TYR A 1076 27.38 18.49 1.39
CA TYR A 1076 26.15 18.61 2.18
C TYR A 1076 25.60 20.05 2.22
N SER A 1077 24.29 20.18 2.44
CA SER A 1077 23.64 21.49 2.60
C SER A 1077 23.98 22.09 3.97
N LEU A 1078 24.72 23.20 3.96
CA LEU A 1078 25.11 23.94 5.15
C LEU A 1078 24.29 25.24 5.29
N GLU A 1079 23.59 25.42 6.41
CA GLU A 1079 23.00 26.70 6.81
C GLU A 1079 23.67 27.18 8.11
N LEU A 1080 24.44 28.25 8.01
CA LEU A 1080 25.13 28.86 9.15
C LEU A 1080 24.52 30.24 9.44
N LYS A 1081 24.10 30.45 10.69
CA LYS A 1081 23.76 31.78 11.23
C LYS A 1081 24.78 32.14 12.33
N ASP A 1082 25.51 33.25 12.15
CA ASP A 1082 26.46 33.83 13.12
C ASP A 1082 26.12 35.28 13.47
#